data_AF-A0A948AQ98-F1
#
_entry.id   AF-A0A948AQ98-F1
#
_cell.length_a   1.000
_cell.length_b   1.000
_cell.length_c   1.000
_cell.angle_alpha   90.00
_cell.angle_beta   90.00
_cell.angle_gamma   90.00
#
_symmetry.space_group_name_H-M   'P 1'
#
loop_
_entity.id
_entity.type
_entity.pdbx_description
1 polymer ?
#
loop_
_entity_poly.entity_id
_entity_poly.type
_entity_poly.pdbx_seq_one_letter_code
_entity_poly.pdbx_strand_id
1 'polypeptide(L)'
;MTTVTLQQVLNPAVHTVVATTPLAEVWRRMEELRISCVVVLDGRTPIGIFTERDSVTLVANGGWRPGWQENEPIGSYMREPLLVNNPGMDIHRAYQLMAARNVRQLVLVDARGALSGLVTEGDLLHYIGLEEMVQPRTVASAMTGKVITLSEQHSLLAAARTMSERVLSCVVVVSEGHPVGMLTERDVVHLSRQGDDPALRLLGDVMSRPLLTIAADAFLAVAMQRMEQGGIRRLVVVDEAASMVGLLTRHDVVKALQAHYVDILQETIERLEQNLHITRDRLESAENRLLRHSVMDQVNDAVFVVAMGSGRLVEANESLGDMLGYSRDELLSLYCHDFAEICGGPEGWQQWAAAFAERGILTEETRFRRKEGTGFPVELSLRLVHSEGAAYLVAVARDISQRKHDEARIRLDREQQHVLREILEIGIGDGSLESRLGRCLARLLEVSWLTLLPKGGIFVRDTEGLRLLVNRNFSPEIRASCARVAMGHCLCGRAAETGATLYAECVDHRHEISYGGMTEHGHYNLPLKAGGEVLGVLVLYLPVGHPRIAEEQYFLEAVSDALAGVLRRDRVEQAVSAKETEIHLLLDSTAEAIFGVDIDCRCTFVNRACLELLGYDSAEELLGHPIHQLIHHSHADGTPYPESECPALPGTSLREKRHVDTEVFWRKDGSAVPVEYWSHPVVQDEVLVGAVVTFIDVSQRKASEEKLRLAAKVFDNTLEGVMVTDAESHILFVNRAFTTITGHSESEVIGKTPHYLNSGRHDDAFYRELWREIAENGGWQGEIWNRNKAGEEYPEWLSISAMHDDSGRVVNYVGVF
;
A
#
# COMPACT_ATOMS: atom_id res chain seq x y z
N MET A 1 41.61 29.36 -31.84
CA MET A 1 42.35 29.57 -33.10
C MET A 1 43.27 28.39 -33.29
N THR A 2 43.17 27.69 -34.42
CA THR A 2 44.05 26.57 -34.78
C THR A 2 45.48 27.08 -34.92
N THR A 3 46.42 26.54 -34.13
CA THR A 3 47.83 26.93 -34.15
C THR A 3 48.47 26.54 -35.48
N VAL A 4 48.95 27.53 -36.23
CA VAL A 4 49.67 27.34 -37.48
C VAL A 4 51.10 26.91 -37.14
N THR A 5 51.57 25.84 -37.77
CA THR A 5 52.88 25.22 -37.46
C THR A 5 53.90 25.50 -38.56
N LEU A 6 55.19 25.43 -38.23
CA LEU A 6 56.29 25.61 -39.20
C LEU A 6 56.18 24.66 -40.42
N GLN A 7 55.55 23.50 -40.27
CA GLN A 7 55.26 22.54 -41.33
C GLN A 7 54.45 23.18 -42.47
N GLN A 8 53.61 24.16 -42.17
CA GLN A 8 52.74 24.82 -43.13
C GLN A 8 53.43 25.97 -43.88
N VAL A 9 54.62 26.38 -43.42
CA VAL A 9 55.39 27.55 -43.93
C VAL A 9 56.79 27.13 -44.42
N LEU A 10 57.10 25.83 -44.40
CA LEU A 10 58.43 25.32 -44.72
C LEU A 10 58.73 25.51 -46.21
N ASN A 11 59.94 25.98 -46.55
CA ASN A 11 60.44 25.91 -47.92
C ASN A 11 61.21 24.58 -48.12
N PRO A 12 60.65 23.60 -48.87
CA PRO A 12 61.28 22.29 -49.05
C PRO A 12 62.48 22.31 -49.99
N ALA A 13 62.63 23.35 -50.83
CA ALA A 13 63.72 23.49 -51.79
C ALA A 13 64.96 24.13 -51.13
N VAL A 14 65.45 23.51 -50.05
CA VAL A 14 66.67 23.98 -49.39
C VAL A 14 67.87 23.64 -50.26
N HIS A 15 68.62 24.66 -50.68
CA HIS A 15 69.84 24.44 -51.43
C HIS A 15 70.96 23.99 -50.50
N THR A 16 71.53 22.83 -50.82
CA THR A 16 72.53 22.15 -49.99
C THR A 16 73.82 21.86 -50.74
N VAL A 17 74.93 21.86 -50.02
CA VAL A 17 76.25 21.46 -50.51
C VAL A 17 76.95 20.57 -49.48
N VAL A 18 77.90 19.74 -49.91
CA VAL A 18 78.76 18.98 -49.00
C VAL A 18 79.96 19.83 -48.57
N ALA A 19 80.53 19.57 -47.39
CA ALA A 19 81.62 20.35 -46.81
C ALA A 19 82.86 20.48 -47.73
N THR A 20 83.08 19.53 -48.65
CA THR A 20 84.19 19.53 -49.61
C THR A 20 83.93 20.34 -50.88
N THR A 21 82.73 20.91 -51.05
CA THR A 21 82.38 21.69 -52.25
C THR A 21 83.23 22.96 -52.31
N PRO A 22 83.89 23.26 -53.46
CA PRO A 22 84.69 24.47 -53.60
C PRO A 22 83.87 25.76 -53.43
N LEU A 23 84.45 26.76 -52.77
CA LEU A 23 83.82 28.05 -52.51
C LEU A 23 83.35 28.76 -53.80
N ALA A 24 84.12 28.66 -54.90
CA ALA A 24 83.75 29.21 -56.20
C ALA A 24 82.43 28.63 -56.75
N GLU A 25 82.22 27.32 -56.55
CA GLU A 25 81.00 26.62 -56.96
C GLU A 25 79.81 27.01 -56.05
N VAL A 26 80.05 27.20 -54.76
CA VAL A 26 79.00 27.68 -53.82
C VAL A 26 78.53 29.08 -54.21
N TRP A 27 79.44 30.02 -54.47
CA TRP A 27 79.05 31.35 -54.93
C TRP A 27 78.34 31.34 -56.28
N ARG A 28 78.76 30.47 -57.21
CA ARG A 28 78.06 30.26 -58.50
C ARG A 28 76.60 29.89 -58.30
N ARG A 29 76.34 28.91 -57.43
CA ARG A 29 74.98 28.48 -57.10
C ARG A 29 74.18 29.56 -56.40
N MET A 30 74.78 30.27 -55.44
CA MET A 30 74.09 31.35 -54.72
C MET A 30 73.59 32.45 -55.67
N GLU A 31 74.41 32.79 -56.67
CA GLU A 31 74.09 33.80 -57.67
C GLU A 31 73.06 33.32 -58.69
N GLU A 32 73.28 32.16 -59.32
CA GLU A 32 72.38 31.57 -60.32
C GLU A 32 70.97 31.36 -59.77
N LEU A 33 70.88 30.90 -58.52
CA LEU A 33 69.63 30.60 -57.84
C LEU A 33 69.06 31.82 -57.07
N ARG A 34 69.78 32.95 -57.06
CA ARG A 34 69.44 34.20 -56.35
C ARG A 34 69.15 34.00 -54.85
N ILE A 35 69.84 33.08 -54.21
CA ILE A 35 69.67 32.73 -52.80
C ILE A 35 70.73 33.38 -51.91
N SER A 36 70.34 33.76 -50.68
CA SER A 36 71.24 34.46 -49.74
C SER A 36 72.04 33.54 -48.83
N CYS A 37 71.74 32.23 -48.82
CA CYS A 37 72.43 31.24 -48.01
C CYS A 37 72.31 29.82 -48.59
N VAL A 38 73.24 28.95 -48.19
CA VAL A 38 73.28 27.53 -48.53
C VAL A 38 73.55 26.74 -47.24
N VAL A 39 72.87 25.60 -47.08
CA VAL A 39 73.07 24.70 -45.94
C VAL A 39 74.14 23.66 -46.28
N VAL A 40 75.13 23.49 -45.41
CA VAL A 40 76.20 22.50 -45.57
C VAL A 40 75.80 21.21 -44.86
N LEU A 41 75.92 20.09 -45.58
CA LEU A 41 75.56 18.75 -45.10
C LEU A 41 76.79 17.87 -44.86
N ASP A 42 76.73 17.05 -43.82
CA ASP A 42 77.46 15.78 -43.72
C ASP A 42 76.45 14.62 -43.87
N GLY A 43 76.50 13.93 -45.00
CA GLY A 43 75.46 12.98 -45.39
C GLY A 43 74.08 13.65 -45.54
N ARG A 44 73.18 13.44 -44.57
CA ARG A 44 71.82 14.05 -44.52
C ARG A 44 71.64 15.03 -43.36
N THR A 45 72.65 15.20 -42.52
CA THR A 45 72.59 16.05 -41.34
C THR A 45 73.14 17.43 -41.68
N PRO A 46 72.41 18.52 -41.38
CA PRO A 46 72.91 19.86 -41.58
C PRO A 46 73.95 20.19 -40.51
N ILE A 47 75.19 20.43 -40.93
CA ILE A 47 76.33 20.69 -40.04
C ILE A 47 76.63 22.19 -39.93
N GLY A 48 76.32 22.99 -40.96
CA GLY A 48 76.56 24.43 -40.94
C GLY A 48 75.77 25.19 -41.99
N ILE A 49 75.85 26.52 -41.95
CA ILE A 49 75.23 27.41 -42.95
C ILE A 49 76.25 28.42 -43.44
N PHE A 50 76.22 28.71 -44.75
CA PHE A 50 77.04 29.74 -45.38
C PHE A 50 76.15 30.79 -46.03
N THR A 51 76.44 32.07 -45.83
CA THR A 51 75.59 33.20 -46.23
C THR A 51 76.37 34.26 -47.02
N GLU A 52 75.65 35.20 -47.66
CA GLU A 52 76.27 36.37 -48.34
C GLU A 52 77.20 37.14 -47.38
N ARG A 53 76.85 37.25 -46.10
CA ARG A 53 77.69 37.89 -45.08
C ARG A 53 79.02 37.17 -44.88
N ASP A 54 79.02 35.84 -44.83
CA ASP A 54 80.26 35.06 -44.68
C ASP A 54 81.19 35.32 -45.85
N SER A 55 80.59 35.42 -47.03
CA SER A 55 81.30 35.76 -48.26
C SER A 55 81.95 37.15 -48.17
N VAL A 56 81.25 38.16 -47.63
CA VAL A 56 81.82 39.50 -47.39
C VAL A 56 82.96 39.45 -46.38
N THR A 57 82.82 38.69 -45.29
CA THR A 57 83.89 38.51 -44.29
C THR A 57 85.13 37.86 -44.89
N LEU A 58 84.96 36.90 -45.80
CA LEU A 58 86.09 36.28 -46.52
C LEU A 58 86.82 37.26 -47.43
N VAL A 59 86.09 38.11 -48.15
CA VAL A 59 86.68 39.16 -48.98
C VAL A 59 87.41 40.18 -48.10
N ALA A 60 86.80 40.61 -47.00
CA ALA A 60 87.35 41.61 -46.07
C ALA A 60 88.70 41.20 -45.43
N ASN A 61 88.80 39.94 -45.00
CA ASN A 61 89.94 39.41 -44.23
C ASN A 61 91.16 39.08 -45.11
N GLY A 62 91.19 39.53 -46.37
CA GLY A 62 92.35 39.39 -47.25
C GLY A 62 92.53 37.98 -47.82
N GLY A 63 91.46 37.16 -47.82
CA GLY A 63 91.48 35.87 -48.49
C GLY A 63 91.58 36.02 -50.02
N TRP A 64 91.09 37.13 -50.58
CA TRP A 64 90.98 37.33 -52.03
C TRP A 64 92.34 37.23 -52.76
N ARG A 65 92.48 36.21 -53.59
CA ARG A 65 93.52 36.01 -54.60
C ARG A 65 92.87 35.47 -55.88
N PRO A 66 93.36 35.81 -57.08
CA PRO A 66 92.83 35.26 -58.32
C PRO A 66 92.85 33.73 -58.29
N GLY A 67 91.70 33.08 -58.47
CA GLY A 67 91.55 31.61 -58.54
C GLY A 67 91.64 30.85 -57.21
N TRP A 68 91.88 31.51 -56.06
CA TRP A 68 91.97 30.84 -54.75
C TRP A 68 90.72 30.04 -54.39
N GLN A 69 89.55 30.55 -54.76
CA GLN A 69 88.27 29.97 -54.37
C GLN A 69 87.95 28.65 -55.09
N GLU A 70 88.75 28.29 -56.10
CA GLU A 70 88.58 27.04 -56.86
C GLU A 70 88.99 25.78 -56.06
N ASN A 71 89.86 25.93 -55.06
CA ASN A 71 90.41 24.81 -54.27
C ASN A 71 90.04 24.84 -52.78
N GLU A 72 89.28 25.84 -52.34
CA GLU A 72 88.91 26.00 -50.94
C GLU A 72 87.57 25.31 -50.60
N PRO A 73 87.54 24.35 -49.65
CA PRO A 73 86.31 23.68 -49.26
C PRO A 73 85.42 24.59 -48.39
N ILE A 74 84.11 24.61 -48.67
CA ILE A 74 83.14 25.43 -47.93
C ILE A 74 83.08 25.10 -46.43
N GLY A 75 83.41 23.87 -46.04
CA GLY A 75 83.41 23.42 -44.64
C GLY A 75 84.34 24.23 -43.73
N SER A 76 85.39 24.85 -44.29
CA SER A 76 86.30 25.71 -43.53
C SER A 76 85.72 27.10 -43.23
N TYR A 77 84.59 27.46 -43.84
CA TYR A 77 84.05 28.82 -43.81
C TYR A 77 82.56 28.91 -43.45
N MET A 78 81.91 27.77 -43.21
CA MET A 78 80.54 27.72 -42.72
C MET A 78 80.44 28.13 -41.24
N ARG A 79 79.27 28.62 -40.81
CA ARG A 79 79.00 28.93 -39.40
C ARG A 79 78.43 27.75 -38.63
N GLU A 80 78.94 27.56 -37.42
CA GLU A 80 78.46 26.66 -36.38
C GLU A 80 78.35 27.42 -35.04
N PRO A 81 77.38 27.13 -34.15
CA PRO A 81 76.32 26.11 -34.25
C PRO A 81 75.08 26.60 -35.02
N LEU A 82 74.44 25.67 -35.75
CA LEU A 82 73.23 25.91 -36.52
C LEU A 82 71.99 25.99 -35.60
N LEU A 83 71.17 27.04 -35.73
CA LEU A 83 69.87 27.07 -35.05
C LEU A 83 68.92 26.11 -35.77
N VAL A 84 68.62 24.99 -35.12
CA VAL A 84 67.72 23.95 -35.63
C VAL A 84 66.44 23.83 -34.81
N ASN A 85 65.32 23.51 -35.46
CA ASN A 85 64.09 23.14 -34.76
C ASN A 85 63.27 22.10 -35.52
N ASN A 86 62.16 21.65 -34.93
CA ASN A 86 61.24 20.71 -35.57
C ASN A 86 60.15 21.45 -36.37
N PRO A 87 59.64 20.85 -37.47
CA PRO A 87 58.53 21.43 -38.24
C PRO A 87 57.21 21.63 -37.46
N GLY A 88 57.02 20.98 -36.31
CA GLY A 88 55.80 21.10 -35.51
C GLY A 88 55.74 22.35 -34.62
N MET A 89 56.82 23.15 -34.54
CA MET A 89 56.84 24.37 -33.74
C MET A 89 55.81 25.39 -34.25
N ASP A 90 55.16 26.10 -33.32
CA ASP A 90 54.24 27.20 -33.63
C ASP A 90 54.98 28.38 -34.29
N ILE A 91 54.35 28.99 -35.30
CA ILE A 91 54.97 30.07 -36.10
C ILE A 91 55.33 31.31 -35.27
N HIS A 92 54.53 31.68 -34.28
CA HIS A 92 54.82 32.85 -33.43
C HIS A 92 55.98 32.55 -32.49
N ARG A 93 56.03 31.31 -31.97
CA ARG A 93 57.13 30.88 -31.12
C ARG A 93 58.45 30.78 -31.89
N ALA A 94 58.40 30.29 -33.13
CA ALA A 94 59.55 30.23 -34.01
C ALA A 94 60.11 31.63 -34.33
N TYR A 95 59.22 32.58 -34.64
CA TYR A 95 59.60 33.96 -34.86
C TYR A 95 60.24 34.61 -33.62
N GLN A 96 59.64 34.42 -32.43
CA GLN A 96 60.23 34.87 -31.15
C GLN A 96 61.64 34.29 -30.92
N LEU A 97 61.83 33.00 -31.23
CA LEU A 97 63.13 32.34 -31.09
C LEU A 97 64.18 32.93 -32.05
N MET A 98 63.82 33.13 -33.32
CA MET A 98 64.70 33.73 -34.33
C MET A 98 65.10 35.16 -33.95
N ALA A 99 64.13 35.97 -33.50
CA ALA A 99 64.36 37.33 -33.02
C ALA A 99 65.26 37.36 -31.78
N ALA A 100 65.02 36.50 -30.78
CA ALA A 100 65.83 36.42 -29.57
C ALA A 100 67.28 35.96 -29.83
N ARG A 101 67.49 35.14 -30.87
CA ARG A 101 68.82 34.66 -31.29
C ARG A 101 69.46 35.54 -32.36
N ASN A 102 68.78 36.58 -32.81
CA ASN A 102 69.22 37.50 -33.87
C ASN A 102 69.65 36.77 -35.16
N VAL A 103 68.91 35.74 -35.54
CA VAL A 103 69.15 34.96 -36.77
C VAL A 103 67.98 35.10 -37.74
N ARG A 104 68.27 35.09 -39.04
CA ARG A 104 67.27 35.28 -40.10
C ARG A 104 66.84 34.00 -40.80
N GLN A 105 67.51 32.90 -40.48
CA GLN A 105 67.23 31.57 -41.01
C GLN A 105 67.08 30.58 -39.85
N LEU A 106 66.06 29.74 -39.92
CA LEU A 106 65.85 28.61 -39.02
C LEU A 106 65.85 27.32 -39.84
N VAL A 107 66.80 26.43 -39.56
CA VAL A 107 66.87 25.13 -40.23
C VAL A 107 65.94 24.16 -39.52
N LEU A 108 65.13 23.44 -40.28
CA LEU A 108 64.21 22.45 -39.74
C LEU A 108 64.78 21.05 -39.93
N VAL A 109 64.77 20.26 -38.87
CA VAL A 109 65.22 18.87 -38.88
C VAL A 109 64.10 17.93 -38.45
N ASP A 110 64.09 16.72 -39.01
CA ASP A 110 63.18 15.67 -38.58
C ASP A 110 63.61 15.05 -37.24
N ALA A 111 62.82 14.08 -36.75
CA ALA A 111 63.11 13.38 -35.48
C ALA A 111 64.43 12.58 -35.49
N ARG A 112 65.04 12.35 -36.66
CA ARG A 112 66.34 11.66 -36.83
C ARG A 112 67.49 12.64 -37.03
N GLY A 113 67.23 13.95 -36.99
CA GLY A 113 68.23 15.01 -37.20
C GLY A 113 68.54 15.29 -38.67
N ALA A 114 67.80 14.70 -39.62
CA ALA A 114 68.00 14.94 -41.04
C ALA A 114 67.32 16.25 -41.46
N LEU A 115 67.90 16.95 -42.44
CA LEU A 115 67.33 18.19 -42.98
C LEU A 115 65.91 17.98 -43.52
N SER A 116 64.97 18.74 -42.99
CA SER A 116 63.54 18.72 -43.34
C SER A 116 63.13 19.98 -44.12
N GLY A 117 63.73 21.13 -43.82
CA GLY A 117 63.42 22.38 -44.52
C GLY A 117 64.19 23.59 -43.99
N LEU A 118 63.92 24.76 -44.58
CA LEU A 118 64.44 26.05 -44.14
C LEU A 118 63.27 27.03 -44.07
N VAL A 119 63.23 27.81 -43.00
CA VAL A 119 62.28 28.92 -42.86
C VAL A 119 63.07 30.20 -42.66
N THR A 120 62.80 31.20 -43.48
CA THR A 120 63.36 32.53 -43.32
C THR A 120 62.43 33.41 -42.51
N GLU A 121 62.99 34.45 -41.90
CA GLU A 121 62.18 35.45 -41.18
C GLU A 121 61.09 36.06 -42.08
N GLY A 122 61.35 36.21 -43.38
CA GLY A 122 60.36 36.70 -44.35
C GLY A 122 59.17 35.75 -44.54
N ASP A 123 59.42 34.44 -44.55
CA ASP A 123 58.35 33.44 -44.73
C ASP A 123 57.39 33.45 -43.53
N LEU A 124 57.91 33.60 -42.31
CA LEU A 124 57.10 33.70 -41.09
C LEU A 124 56.21 34.93 -41.09
N LEU A 125 56.72 36.07 -41.54
CA LEU A 125 55.99 37.33 -41.52
C LEU A 125 54.80 37.35 -42.48
N HIS A 126 54.97 36.74 -43.64
CA HIS A 126 53.87 36.56 -44.61
C HIS A 126 52.70 35.79 -43.97
N TYR A 127 52.99 34.75 -43.17
CA TYR A 127 51.97 33.94 -42.52
C TYR A 127 51.37 34.55 -41.24
N ILE A 128 52.12 35.38 -40.52
CA ILE A 128 51.62 36.03 -39.30
C ILE A 128 50.62 37.15 -39.65
N GLY A 129 50.52 37.57 -40.92
CA GLY A 129 49.47 38.50 -41.37
C GLY A 129 49.60 39.93 -40.81
N LEU A 130 50.80 40.30 -40.34
CA LEU A 130 51.09 41.64 -39.79
C LEU A 130 50.90 42.78 -40.80
N GLU A 131 50.77 42.47 -42.09
CA GLU A 131 50.57 43.45 -43.17
C GLU A 131 49.22 44.18 -43.07
N GLU A 132 48.19 43.54 -42.50
CA GLU A 132 46.85 44.15 -42.36
C GLU A 132 46.69 44.96 -41.07
N MET A 133 47.65 44.89 -40.14
CA MET A 133 47.58 45.53 -38.82
C MET A 133 48.62 46.65 -38.68
N VAL A 134 48.46 47.72 -39.46
CA VAL A 134 49.31 48.91 -39.34
C VAL A 134 48.50 50.10 -38.84
N GLN A 135 48.58 50.38 -37.54
CA GLN A 135 48.37 51.74 -37.03
C GLN A 135 49.51 52.66 -37.52
N PRO A 136 49.29 53.97 -37.67
CA PRO A 136 50.24 54.88 -38.30
C PRO A 136 51.50 55.10 -37.45
N ARG A 137 52.50 54.22 -37.57
CA ARG A 137 53.88 54.51 -37.14
C ARG A 137 54.68 55.11 -38.29
N THR A 138 55.56 56.04 -37.96
CA THR A 138 56.42 56.74 -38.92
C THR A 138 57.78 56.05 -39.08
N VAL A 139 58.43 56.27 -40.21
CA VAL A 139 59.79 55.79 -40.52
C VAL A 139 60.80 56.19 -39.44
N ALA A 140 60.67 57.40 -38.89
CA ALA A 140 61.53 57.92 -37.83
C ALA A 140 61.53 57.02 -36.58
N SER A 141 60.39 56.38 -36.28
CA SER A 141 60.26 55.50 -35.12
C SER A 141 60.94 54.14 -35.27
N ALA A 142 61.30 53.76 -36.49
CA ALA A 142 61.90 52.45 -36.82
C ALA A 142 63.29 52.54 -37.44
N MET A 143 63.66 53.66 -38.07
CA MET A 143 64.93 53.79 -38.80
C MET A 143 66.16 53.69 -37.89
N THR A 144 67.27 53.24 -38.45
CA THR A 144 68.60 53.37 -37.83
C THR A 144 69.20 54.73 -38.20
N GLY A 145 69.34 55.64 -37.23
CA GLY A 145 69.82 57.01 -37.48
C GLY A 145 71.34 57.13 -37.70
N LYS A 146 72.16 56.20 -37.20
CA LYS A 146 73.62 56.20 -37.44
C LYS A 146 73.96 55.32 -38.64
N VAL A 147 73.96 55.91 -39.83
CA VAL A 147 74.32 55.22 -41.08
C VAL A 147 75.81 55.38 -41.33
N ILE A 148 76.48 54.28 -41.63
CA ILE A 148 77.90 54.28 -41.99
C ILE A 148 78.01 54.51 -43.49
N THR A 149 78.81 55.49 -43.88
CA THR A 149 79.00 55.91 -45.27
C THR A 149 80.45 55.79 -45.73
N LEU A 150 80.64 55.62 -47.03
CA LEU A 150 81.94 55.66 -47.70
C LEU A 150 81.89 56.62 -48.88
N SER A 151 83.02 57.21 -49.27
CA SER A 151 83.08 58.04 -50.48
C SER A 151 83.25 57.20 -51.75
N GLU A 152 82.92 57.77 -52.92
CA GLU A 152 83.10 57.13 -54.22
C GLU A 152 84.56 56.67 -54.50
N GLN A 153 85.53 57.28 -53.82
CA GLN A 153 86.97 57.00 -53.93
C GLN A 153 87.45 55.82 -53.08
N HIS A 154 86.61 55.26 -52.22
CA HIS A 154 86.96 54.04 -51.49
C HIS A 154 86.93 52.82 -52.40
N SER A 155 87.69 51.78 -52.05
CA SER A 155 87.68 50.53 -52.81
C SER A 155 86.56 49.58 -52.36
N LEU A 156 86.21 48.63 -53.23
CA LEU A 156 85.31 47.53 -52.93
C LEU A 156 85.77 46.73 -51.70
N LEU A 157 87.08 46.52 -51.54
CA LEU A 157 87.66 45.88 -50.34
C LEU A 157 87.45 46.72 -49.07
N ALA A 158 87.58 48.04 -49.15
CA ALA A 158 87.31 48.92 -48.01
C ALA A 158 85.85 48.87 -47.60
N ALA A 159 84.92 48.78 -48.56
CA ALA A 159 83.51 48.54 -48.27
C ALA A 159 83.26 47.17 -47.63
N ALA A 160 83.85 46.09 -48.17
CA ALA A 160 83.73 44.76 -47.60
C ALA A 160 84.25 44.69 -46.15
N ARG A 161 85.39 45.31 -45.86
CA ARG A 161 85.94 45.43 -44.49
C ARG A 161 85.01 46.19 -43.56
N THR A 162 84.54 47.36 -44.01
CA THR A 162 83.59 48.17 -43.23
C THR A 162 82.32 47.38 -42.93
N MET A 163 81.80 46.64 -43.91
CA MET A 163 80.62 45.78 -43.74
C MET A 163 80.87 44.63 -42.76
N SER A 164 82.01 43.97 -42.84
CA SER A 164 82.35 42.85 -41.96
C SER A 164 82.60 43.31 -40.52
N GLU A 165 83.42 44.34 -40.31
CA GLU A 165 83.80 44.84 -38.98
C GLU A 165 82.61 45.44 -38.21
N ARG A 166 81.73 46.16 -38.92
CA ARG A 166 80.58 46.85 -38.34
C ARG A 166 79.29 46.03 -38.46
N VAL A 167 79.36 44.81 -39.00
CA VAL A 167 78.23 43.88 -39.22
C VAL A 167 77.09 44.52 -40.02
N LEU A 168 77.45 45.24 -41.09
CA LEU A 168 76.51 45.96 -41.94
C LEU A 168 76.08 45.12 -43.12
N SER A 169 74.79 45.21 -43.43
CA SER A 169 74.21 44.51 -44.58
C SER A 169 74.27 45.32 -45.89
N CYS A 170 74.59 46.61 -45.78
CA CYS A 170 74.94 47.50 -46.89
C CYS A 170 75.76 48.69 -46.38
N VAL A 171 76.42 49.38 -47.31
CA VAL A 171 77.04 50.69 -47.09
C VAL A 171 76.41 51.69 -48.06
N VAL A 172 76.13 52.90 -47.56
CA VAL A 172 75.67 54.00 -48.39
C VAL A 172 76.89 54.78 -48.88
N VAL A 173 76.99 54.99 -50.18
CA VAL A 173 78.09 55.75 -50.78
C VAL A 173 77.67 57.20 -50.92
N VAL A 174 78.53 58.11 -50.47
CA VAL A 174 78.30 59.55 -50.48
C VAL A 174 79.28 60.28 -51.38
N SER A 175 78.80 61.31 -52.07
CA SER A 175 79.61 62.28 -52.81
C SER A 175 79.23 63.67 -52.32
N GLU A 176 80.21 64.48 -51.92
CA GLU A 176 79.98 65.81 -51.33
C GLU A 176 78.89 65.84 -50.22
N GLY A 177 78.86 64.81 -49.38
CA GLY A 177 77.89 64.68 -48.27
C GLY A 177 76.50 64.15 -48.65
N HIS A 178 76.20 63.97 -49.93
CA HIS A 178 74.91 63.48 -50.41
C HIS A 178 74.98 62.00 -50.75
N PRO A 179 73.95 61.20 -50.44
CA PRO A 179 73.95 59.77 -50.73
C PRO A 179 73.71 59.53 -52.24
N VAL A 180 74.71 58.99 -52.94
CA VAL A 180 74.72 58.85 -54.41
C VAL A 180 74.56 57.40 -54.89
N GLY A 181 74.76 56.42 -54.00
CA GLY A 181 74.55 55.02 -54.31
C GLY A 181 74.64 54.14 -53.08
N MET A 182 74.45 52.83 -53.27
CA MET A 182 74.52 51.84 -52.19
C MET A 182 75.24 50.60 -52.68
N LEU A 183 75.97 49.95 -51.77
CA LEU A 183 76.58 48.66 -51.99
C LEU A 183 76.07 47.66 -50.96
N THR A 184 75.59 46.51 -51.39
CA THR A 184 75.02 45.45 -50.53
C THR A 184 75.94 44.24 -50.44
N GLU A 185 75.67 43.32 -49.48
CA GLU A 185 76.48 42.09 -49.31
C GLU A 185 76.53 41.30 -50.64
N ARG A 186 75.39 41.21 -51.34
CA ARG A 186 75.27 40.58 -52.66
C ARG A 186 76.16 41.22 -53.72
N ASP A 187 76.22 42.55 -53.75
CA ASP A 187 77.05 43.27 -54.74
C ASP A 187 78.52 42.97 -54.51
N VAL A 188 78.97 42.96 -53.26
CA VAL A 188 80.35 42.59 -52.89
C VAL A 188 80.69 41.18 -53.37
N VAL A 189 79.80 40.21 -53.17
CA VAL A 189 80.01 38.82 -53.63
C VAL A 189 80.08 38.74 -55.15
N HIS A 190 79.13 39.35 -55.86
CA HIS A 190 79.07 39.34 -57.32
C HIS A 190 80.33 39.97 -57.94
N LEU A 191 80.71 41.15 -57.45
CA LEU A 191 81.82 41.94 -57.99
C LEU A 191 83.18 41.29 -57.69
N SER A 192 83.32 40.59 -56.57
CA SER A 192 84.57 39.92 -56.18
C SER A 192 84.89 38.68 -57.04
N ARG A 193 83.92 38.19 -57.83
CA ARG A 193 84.10 37.02 -58.72
C ARG A 193 84.50 37.36 -60.14
N GLN A 194 84.36 38.62 -60.54
CA GLN A 194 84.66 39.06 -61.91
C GLN A 194 86.17 39.03 -62.25
N GLY A 195 87.02 38.54 -61.34
CA GLY A 195 88.46 38.34 -61.54
C GLY A 195 89.33 39.54 -61.21
N ASP A 196 88.72 40.72 -61.10
CA ASP A 196 89.40 41.97 -60.74
C ASP A 196 89.62 42.12 -59.24
N ASP A 197 90.76 42.70 -58.84
CA ASP A 197 91.11 42.93 -57.44
C ASP A 197 90.15 43.91 -56.76
N PRO A 198 89.39 43.47 -55.71
CA PRO A 198 88.51 44.34 -54.94
C PRO A 198 89.23 45.54 -54.32
N ALA A 199 90.56 45.47 -54.12
CA ALA A 199 91.34 46.60 -53.64
C ALA A 199 91.48 47.72 -54.68
N LEU A 200 91.38 47.40 -55.98
CA LEU A 200 91.58 48.35 -57.09
C LEU A 200 90.26 48.91 -57.65
N ARG A 201 89.11 48.27 -57.37
CA ARG A 201 87.80 48.73 -57.84
C ARG A 201 87.24 49.83 -56.93
N LEU A 202 86.97 51.01 -57.49
CA LEU A 202 86.37 52.12 -56.74
C LEU A 202 84.85 51.97 -56.60
N LEU A 203 84.31 52.44 -55.47
CA LEU A 203 82.86 52.36 -55.19
C LEU A 203 82.03 53.16 -56.19
N GLY A 204 82.55 54.28 -56.69
CA GLY A 204 81.85 55.12 -57.68
C GLY A 204 81.44 54.36 -58.95
N ASP A 205 82.23 53.35 -59.33
CA ASP A 205 82.06 52.56 -60.56
C ASP A 205 81.15 51.34 -60.37
N VAL A 206 80.96 50.88 -59.14
CA VAL A 206 80.33 49.58 -58.85
C VAL A 206 79.08 49.66 -57.98
N MET A 207 78.81 50.79 -57.34
CA MET A 207 77.62 50.96 -56.51
C MET A 207 76.33 50.98 -57.34
N SER A 208 75.23 50.54 -56.72
CA SER A 208 73.91 50.62 -57.34
C SER A 208 73.40 52.06 -57.37
N ARG A 209 72.93 52.51 -58.56
CA ARG A 209 72.23 53.78 -58.80
C ARG A 209 70.96 53.53 -59.64
N PRO A 210 69.84 54.26 -59.47
CA PRO A 210 69.61 55.36 -58.54
C PRO A 210 69.28 54.88 -57.11
N LEU A 211 69.58 55.72 -56.12
CA LEU A 211 69.29 55.44 -54.72
C LEU A 211 67.83 55.78 -54.38
N LEU A 212 67.07 54.79 -53.93
CA LEU A 212 65.68 55.00 -53.50
C LEU A 212 65.64 55.51 -52.05
N THR A 213 64.96 56.64 -51.86
CA THR A 213 64.86 57.34 -50.57
C THR A 213 63.42 57.42 -50.03
N ILE A 214 63.28 57.70 -48.74
CA ILE A 214 62.00 57.94 -48.07
C ILE A 214 62.13 59.03 -46.99
N ALA A 215 61.08 59.80 -46.75
CA ALA A 215 61.07 60.81 -45.70
C ALA A 215 60.91 60.17 -44.30
N ALA A 216 61.53 60.78 -43.29
CA ALA A 216 61.49 60.28 -41.91
C ALA A 216 60.08 60.29 -41.28
N ASP A 217 59.21 61.21 -41.69
CA ASP A 217 57.83 61.34 -41.22
C ASP A 217 56.84 60.42 -41.95
N ALA A 218 57.24 59.80 -43.06
CA ALA A 218 56.38 58.88 -43.82
C ALA A 218 55.94 57.68 -42.97
N PHE A 219 54.76 57.13 -43.24
CA PHE A 219 54.29 55.93 -42.54
C PHE A 219 55.07 54.67 -42.95
N LEU A 220 55.23 53.75 -42.01
CA LEU A 220 55.90 52.46 -42.25
C LEU A 220 55.24 51.65 -43.37
N ALA A 221 53.92 51.72 -43.51
CA ALA A 221 53.19 51.08 -44.62
C ALA A 221 53.66 51.61 -46.00
N VAL A 222 53.87 52.92 -46.12
CA VAL A 222 54.39 53.55 -47.35
C VAL A 222 55.83 53.10 -47.62
N ALA A 223 56.63 52.93 -46.56
CA ALA A 223 57.97 52.39 -46.67
C ALA A 223 58.00 50.95 -47.18
N MET A 224 57.12 50.08 -46.67
CA MET A 224 56.97 48.71 -47.15
C MET A 224 56.56 48.66 -48.62
N GLN A 225 55.55 49.43 -49.01
CA GLN A 225 55.08 49.51 -50.39
C GLN A 225 56.18 49.96 -51.34
N ARG A 226 56.97 50.99 -50.97
CA ARG A 226 58.13 51.43 -51.77
C ARG A 226 59.20 50.36 -51.89
N MET A 227 59.47 49.63 -50.81
CA MET A 227 60.42 48.51 -50.84
C MET A 227 59.96 47.39 -51.77
N GLU A 228 58.67 47.06 -51.74
CA GLU A 228 58.09 46.02 -52.58
C GLU A 228 58.07 46.41 -54.06
N GLN A 229 57.57 47.60 -54.40
CA GLN A 229 57.53 48.10 -55.78
C GLN A 229 58.93 48.23 -56.40
N GLY A 230 59.92 48.65 -55.61
CA GLY A 230 61.30 48.77 -56.08
C GLY A 230 62.08 47.45 -56.09
N GLY A 231 61.50 46.34 -55.59
CA GLY A 231 62.23 45.08 -55.41
C GLY A 231 63.43 45.17 -54.45
N ILE A 232 63.48 46.22 -53.62
CA ILE A 232 64.59 46.53 -52.72
C ILE A 232 64.21 46.21 -51.27
N ARG A 233 65.22 46.01 -50.42
CA ARG A 233 65.02 45.63 -49.00
C ARG A 233 65.44 46.72 -48.01
N ARG A 234 65.91 47.86 -48.52
CA ARG A 234 66.53 48.93 -47.76
C ARG A 234 66.24 50.27 -48.43
N LEU A 235 65.85 51.25 -47.65
CA LEU A 235 65.60 52.62 -48.10
C LEU A 235 66.51 53.57 -47.31
N VAL A 236 67.09 54.53 -48.00
CA VAL A 236 67.80 55.62 -47.34
C VAL A 236 66.78 56.65 -46.88
N VAL A 237 66.80 56.98 -45.60
CA VAL A 237 65.90 57.96 -45.03
C VAL A 237 66.54 59.33 -45.18
N VAL A 238 65.78 60.26 -45.74
CA VAL A 238 66.19 61.64 -45.96
C VAL A 238 65.30 62.61 -45.21
N ASP A 239 65.85 63.77 -44.87
CA ASP A 239 65.07 64.92 -44.41
C ASP A 239 64.49 65.72 -45.59
N GLU A 240 63.82 66.82 -45.27
CA GLU A 240 63.23 67.75 -46.25
C GLU A 240 64.27 68.37 -47.20
N ALA A 241 65.55 68.43 -46.79
CA ALA A 241 66.67 68.94 -47.60
C ALA A 241 67.35 67.83 -48.44
N ALA A 242 66.75 66.63 -48.52
CA ALA A 242 67.29 65.44 -49.16
C ALA A 242 68.64 64.95 -48.56
N SER A 243 68.99 65.41 -47.37
CA SER A 243 70.16 64.94 -46.63
C SER A 243 69.84 63.64 -45.93
N MET A 244 70.80 62.71 -45.90
CA MET A 244 70.61 61.40 -45.26
C MET A 244 70.52 61.54 -43.74
N VAL A 245 69.41 61.08 -43.17
CA VAL A 245 69.16 61.07 -41.71
C VAL A 245 69.01 59.66 -41.13
N GLY A 246 68.89 58.65 -41.98
CA GLY A 246 68.78 57.27 -41.49
C GLY A 246 68.81 56.23 -42.60
N LEU A 247 68.78 54.97 -42.18
CA LEU A 247 68.57 53.81 -43.04
C LEU A 247 67.43 53.00 -42.45
N LEU A 248 66.47 52.64 -43.30
CA LEU A 248 65.36 51.77 -42.94
C LEU A 248 65.50 50.46 -43.69
N THR A 249 65.59 49.35 -42.96
CA THR A 249 65.53 48.02 -43.56
C THR A 249 64.14 47.40 -43.38
N ARG A 250 63.80 46.43 -44.22
CA ARG A 250 62.54 45.67 -44.08
C ARG A 250 62.39 45.04 -42.70
N HIS A 251 63.49 44.62 -42.08
CA HIS A 251 63.52 44.05 -40.74
C HIS A 251 63.17 45.09 -39.66
N ASP A 252 63.63 46.33 -39.81
CA ASP A 252 63.34 47.40 -38.85
C ASP A 252 61.84 47.74 -38.81
N VAL A 253 61.20 47.74 -39.99
CA VAL A 253 59.75 47.98 -40.12
C VAL A 253 58.96 46.91 -39.37
N VAL A 254 59.30 45.65 -39.59
CA VAL A 254 58.64 44.49 -38.97
C VAL A 254 58.77 44.53 -37.45
N LYS A 255 59.98 44.78 -36.95
CA LYS A 255 60.25 44.84 -35.51
C LYS A 255 59.43 45.95 -34.84
N ALA A 256 59.29 47.10 -35.51
CA ALA A 256 58.51 48.22 -34.99
C ALA A 256 56.99 47.94 -34.93
N LEU A 257 56.46 47.07 -35.79
CA LEU A 257 55.06 46.62 -35.77
C LEU A 257 54.80 45.60 -34.65
N GLN A 258 55.75 44.70 -34.38
CA GLN A 258 55.60 43.65 -33.36
C GLN A 258 55.49 44.19 -31.92
N ALA A 259 56.30 45.18 -31.55
CA ALA A 259 56.31 45.71 -30.18
C ALA A 259 54.92 46.21 -29.75
N HIS A 260 54.20 46.83 -30.67
CA HIS A 260 52.87 47.38 -30.41
C HIS A 260 51.79 46.30 -30.19
N TYR A 261 51.86 45.17 -30.89
CA TYR A 261 50.88 44.09 -30.76
C TYR A 261 50.91 43.43 -29.37
N VAL A 262 52.10 43.32 -28.76
CA VAL A 262 52.26 42.75 -27.41
C VAL A 262 51.60 43.63 -26.35
N ASP A 263 51.76 44.96 -26.47
CA ASP A 263 51.19 45.91 -25.52
C ASP A 263 49.65 45.83 -25.45
N ILE A 264 48.99 45.71 -26.62
CA ILE A 264 47.51 45.61 -26.71
C ILE A 264 46.96 44.34 -26.04
N LEU A 265 47.68 43.21 -26.18
CA LEU A 265 47.25 41.95 -25.59
C LEU A 265 47.32 41.98 -24.07
N GLN A 266 48.35 42.61 -23.49
CA GLN A 266 48.49 42.75 -22.03
C GLN A 266 47.34 43.55 -21.42
N GLU A 267 47.02 44.70 -22.01
CA GLU A 267 45.95 45.58 -21.52
C GLU A 267 44.56 44.92 -21.59
N THR A 268 44.35 44.06 -22.60
CA THR A 268 43.08 43.33 -22.75
C THR A 268 42.90 42.25 -21.69
N ILE A 269 43.97 41.56 -21.30
CA ILE A 269 43.93 40.49 -20.29
C ILE A 269 43.58 41.06 -18.91
N GLU A 270 44.24 42.14 -18.50
CA GLU A 270 44.01 42.78 -17.19
C GLU A 270 42.55 43.22 -17.03
N ARG A 271 41.94 43.75 -18.10
CA ARG A 271 40.53 44.16 -18.11
C ARG A 271 39.57 42.98 -17.94
N LEU A 272 39.88 41.81 -18.49
CA LEU A 272 39.03 40.62 -18.38
C LEU A 272 39.06 40.02 -16.98
N GLU A 273 40.22 40.04 -16.32
CA GLU A 273 40.37 39.52 -14.95
C GLU A 273 39.55 40.33 -13.93
N GLN A 274 39.54 41.66 -14.05
CA GLN A 274 38.75 42.53 -13.18
C GLN A 274 37.23 42.29 -13.31
N ASN A 275 36.74 42.10 -14.53
CA ASN A 275 35.31 41.84 -14.77
C ASN A 275 34.84 40.49 -14.20
N LEU A 276 35.71 39.47 -14.26
CA LEU A 276 35.44 38.15 -13.69
C LEU A 276 35.30 38.20 -12.17
N HIS A 277 36.13 38.97 -11.50
CA HIS A 277 36.09 39.12 -10.05
C HIS A 277 34.77 39.75 -9.56
N ILE A 278 34.35 40.86 -10.19
CA ILE A 278 33.10 41.56 -9.84
C ILE A 278 31.86 40.68 -10.05
N THR A 279 31.88 39.82 -11.07
CA THR A 279 30.74 38.96 -11.39
C THR A 279 30.58 37.83 -10.38
N ARG A 280 31.69 37.29 -9.84
CA ARG A 280 31.67 36.20 -8.85
C ARG A 280 31.05 36.65 -7.52
N ASP A 281 31.44 37.81 -6.99
CA ASP A 281 30.94 38.31 -5.70
C ASP A 281 29.42 38.62 -5.73
N ARG A 282 28.90 39.03 -6.89
CA ARG A 282 27.47 39.26 -7.10
C ARG A 282 26.65 37.98 -7.09
N LEU A 283 27.22 36.86 -7.55
CA LEU A 283 26.51 35.57 -7.64
C LEU A 283 26.29 34.94 -6.26
N GLU A 284 27.34 34.86 -5.43
CA GLU A 284 27.27 34.28 -4.07
C GLU A 284 26.27 35.04 -3.17
N SER A 285 26.20 36.37 -3.33
CA SER A 285 25.27 37.23 -2.57
C SER A 285 23.81 37.11 -3.02
N ALA A 286 23.55 36.60 -4.23
CA ALA A 286 22.20 36.36 -4.73
C ALA A 286 21.71 34.95 -4.36
N GLU A 287 22.58 33.94 -4.44
CA GLU A 287 22.27 32.55 -4.08
C GLU A 287 21.88 32.38 -2.60
N ASN A 288 22.61 33.02 -1.67
CA ASN A 288 22.30 32.94 -0.24
C ASN A 288 20.93 33.57 0.13
N ARG A 289 20.48 34.59 -0.62
CA ARG A 289 19.15 35.22 -0.39
C ARG A 289 18.02 34.37 -0.94
N LEU A 290 18.21 33.77 -2.11
CA LEU A 290 17.22 32.87 -2.72
C LEU A 290 17.05 31.57 -1.93
N LEU A 291 18.15 31.00 -1.41
CA LEU A 291 18.09 29.78 -0.59
C LEU A 291 17.31 30.00 0.71
N ARG A 292 17.49 31.14 1.38
CA ARG A 292 16.83 31.45 2.66
C ARG A 292 15.31 31.59 2.51
N HIS A 293 14.84 32.26 1.45
CA HIS A 293 13.41 32.36 1.12
C HIS A 293 12.85 31.01 0.64
N SER A 294 13.55 30.31 -0.26
CA SER A 294 13.08 29.03 -0.78
C SER A 294 12.96 27.95 0.30
N VAL A 295 13.78 27.97 1.35
CA VAL A 295 13.69 26.99 2.45
C VAL A 295 12.47 27.28 3.34
N MET A 296 12.13 28.55 3.58
CA MET A 296 10.95 28.90 4.38
C MET A 296 9.63 28.67 3.63
N ASP A 297 9.60 28.95 2.33
CA ASP A 297 8.39 28.80 1.49
C ASP A 297 8.11 27.34 1.09
N GLN A 298 9.08 26.43 1.20
CA GLN A 298 8.85 24.99 0.98
C GLN A 298 8.22 24.26 2.18
N VAL A 299 8.02 24.94 3.32
CA VAL A 299 7.40 24.35 4.51
C VAL A 299 5.89 24.59 4.48
N ASN A 300 5.11 23.50 4.52
CA ASN A 300 3.64 23.56 4.56
C ASN A 300 3.10 24.22 5.84
N ASP A 301 3.84 24.13 6.95
CA ASP A 301 3.49 24.85 8.18
C ASP A 301 3.78 26.35 7.99
N ALA A 302 2.99 27.21 8.63
CA ALA A 302 3.24 28.64 8.62
C ALA A 302 4.47 28.96 9.46
N VAL A 303 5.49 29.58 8.86
CA VAL A 303 6.74 29.96 9.52
C VAL A 303 6.85 31.48 9.50
N PHE A 304 7.09 32.06 10.67
CA PHE A 304 7.29 33.50 10.79
C PHE A 304 8.28 33.86 11.89
N VAL A 305 8.93 35.00 11.69
CA VAL A 305 9.93 35.56 12.60
C VAL A 305 9.38 36.87 13.15
N VAL A 306 9.42 37.01 14.48
CA VAL A 306 8.92 38.19 15.18
C VAL A 306 10.05 38.85 15.95
N ALA A 307 10.14 40.18 15.90
CA ALA A 307 11.09 40.93 16.70
C ALA A 307 10.63 40.97 18.17
N MET A 308 11.42 40.41 19.10
CA MET A 308 11.00 40.29 20.50
C MET A 308 10.69 41.63 21.17
N GLY A 309 11.43 42.69 20.83
CA GLY A 309 11.25 44.02 21.42
C GLY A 309 9.93 44.71 21.08
N SER A 310 9.26 44.32 19.98
CA SER A 310 8.03 44.99 19.51
C SER A 310 6.86 44.06 19.24
N GLY A 311 7.10 42.77 19.00
CA GLY A 311 6.07 41.84 18.54
C GLY A 311 5.76 41.96 17.05
N ARG A 312 6.50 42.79 16.30
CA ARG A 312 6.29 42.98 14.86
C ARG A 312 6.84 41.81 14.06
N LEU A 313 6.11 41.38 13.04
CA LEU A 313 6.60 40.39 12.08
C LEU A 313 7.76 40.98 11.27
N VAL A 314 8.86 40.24 11.23
CA VAL A 314 10.09 40.57 10.48
C VAL A 314 10.16 39.77 9.20
N GLU A 315 9.68 38.53 9.25
CA GLU A 315 9.67 37.61 8.11
C GLU A 315 8.49 36.63 8.26
N ALA A 316 7.90 36.21 7.13
CA ALA A 316 6.84 35.23 7.07
C ALA A 316 6.89 34.50 5.73
N ASN A 317 6.61 33.20 5.74
CA ASN A 317 6.46 32.40 4.54
C ASN A 317 5.05 32.55 3.93
N GLU A 318 4.89 32.10 2.68
CA GLU A 318 3.61 32.13 1.97
C GLU A 318 2.49 31.38 2.72
N SER A 319 2.81 30.25 3.34
CA SER A 319 1.88 29.44 4.14
C SER A 319 1.20 30.21 5.28
N LEU A 320 1.87 31.17 5.93
CA LEU A 320 1.22 32.04 6.93
C LEU A 320 0.18 32.97 6.29
N GLY A 321 0.51 33.52 5.12
CA GLY A 321 -0.38 34.41 4.37
C GLY A 321 -1.66 33.72 3.96
N ASP A 322 -1.53 32.52 3.38
CA ASP A 322 -2.66 31.66 3.00
C ASP A 322 -3.50 31.24 4.22
N MET A 323 -2.84 30.90 5.33
CA MET A 323 -3.51 30.49 6.56
C MET A 323 -4.31 31.61 7.22
N LEU A 324 -3.83 32.86 7.18
CA LEU A 324 -4.51 33.99 7.83
C LEU A 324 -5.36 34.84 6.87
N GLY A 325 -5.15 34.72 5.56
CA GLY A 325 -5.80 35.53 4.53
C GLY A 325 -5.19 36.92 4.33
N TYR A 326 -3.91 37.10 4.66
CA TYR A 326 -3.17 38.35 4.46
C TYR A 326 -2.12 38.19 3.36
N SER A 327 -1.92 39.24 2.57
CA SER A 327 -0.78 39.29 1.66
C SER A 327 0.53 39.48 2.43
N ARG A 328 1.67 39.14 1.81
CA ARG A 328 2.99 39.26 2.43
C ARG A 328 3.30 40.68 2.92
N ASP A 329 2.95 41.70 2.14
CA ASP A 329 3.18 43.11 2.51
C ASP A 329 2.31 43.54 3.70
N GLU A 330 1.09 43.02 3.79
CA GLU A 330 0.23 43.22 4.95
C GLU A 330 0.80 42.50 6.18
N LEU A 331 1.26 41.24 6.04
CA LEU A 331 1.83 40.46 7.14
C LEU A 331 3.03 41.14 7.80
N LEU A 332 3.93 41.74 7.01
CA LEU A 332 5.12 42.46 7.54
C LEU A 332 4.77 43.77 8.26
N SER A 333 3.52 44.22 8.15
CA SER A 333 2.99 45.39 8.86
C SER A 333 2.24 45.00 10.14
N LEU A 334 2.02 43.71 10.39
CA LEU A 334 1.29 43.20 11.56
C LEU A 334 2.20 42.90 12.74
N TYR A 335 1.57 42.81 13.90
CA TYR A 335 2.13 42.29 15.13
C TYR A 335 1.57 40.90 15.41
N CYS A 336 2.35 40.02 16.03
CA CYS A 336 1.93 38.64 16.27
C CYS A 336 0.67 38.53 17.15
N HIS A 337 0.43 39.51 18.03
CA HIS A 337 -0.77 39.58 18.85
C HIS A 337 -2.04 40.01 18.08
N ASP A 338 -1.91 40.46 16.83
CA ASP A 338 -3.08 40.80 15.99
C ASP A 338 -3.85 39.54 15.58
N PHE A 339 -3.16 38.40 15.47
CA PHE A 339 -3.77 37.12 15.08
C PHE A 339 -3.57 35.99 16.09
N ALA A 340 -2.52 36.00 16.93
CA ALA A 340 -2.24 34.94 17.89
C ALA A 340 -2.78 35.26 19.30
N GLU A 341 -3.72 34.46 19.80
CA GLU A 341 -4.37 34.70 21.12
C GLU A 341 -3.43 34.45 22.31
N ILE A 342 -2.42 33.59 22.15
CA ILE A 342 -1.48 33.21 23.23
C ILE A 342 -0.73 34.41 23.83
N CYS A 343 -0.56 35.50 23.07
CA CYS A 343 0.21 36.68 23.46
C CYS A 343 -0.59 37.74 24.23
N GLY A 344 -1.90 37.55 24.44
CA GLY A 344 -2.70 38.42 25.31
C GLY A 344 -2.91 39.86 24.82
N GLY A 345 -2.78 40.13 23.51
CA GLY A 345 -2.95 41.45 22.90
C GLY A 345 -1.74 42.40 23.06
N PRO A 346 -1.87 43.67 22.63
CA PRO A 346 -0.75 44.63 22.61
C PRO A 346 -0.17 44.93 24.00
N GLU A 347 -1.04 45.05 25.02
CA GLU A 347 -0.65 45.34 26.41
C GLU A 347 -0.04 44.10 27.10
N GLY A 348 -0.42 42.90 26.68
CA GLY A 348 0.08 41.63 27.21
C GLY A 348 1.43 41.18 26.63
N TRP A 349 1.80 41.67 25.44
CA TRP A 349 3.00 41.22 24.72
C TRP A 349 4.29 41.36 25.53
N GLN A 350 4.53 42.51 26.18
CA GLN A 350 5.78 42.72 26.91
C GLN A 350 5.94 41.74 28.09
N GLN A 351 4.85 41.51 28.83
CA GLN A 351 4.86 40.58 29.96
C GLN A 351 5.01 39.13 29.48
N TRP A 352 4.30 38.76 28.41
CA TRP A 352 4.41 37.45 27.80
C TRP A 352 5.82 37.20 27.24
N ALA A 353 6.39 38.18 26.52
CA ALA A 353 7.71 38.10 25.93
C ALA A 353 8.82 37.97 27.00
N ALA A 354 8.70 38.68 28.12
CA ALA A 354 9.62 38.54 29.26
C ALA A 354 9.53 37.14 29.88
N ALA A 355 8.32 36.63 30.11
CA ALA A 355 8.11 35.28 30.64
C ALA A 355 8.60 34.17 29.68
N PHE A 356 8.43 34.36 28.37
CA PHE A 356 8.91 33.41 27.36
C PHE A 356 10.45 33.45 27.21
N ALA A 357 11.07 34.63 27.36
CA ALA A 357 12.52 34.78 27.26
C ALA A 357 13.29 33.92 28.28
N GLU A 358 12.71 33.65 29.45
CA GLU A 358 13.26 32.72 30.45
C GLU A 358 13.16 31.24 30.03
N ARG A 359 12.14 30.87 29.23
CA ARG A 359 11.89 29.49 28.78
C ARG A 359 12.66 29.12 27.51
N GLY A 360 12.74 30.05 26.56
CA GLY A 360 13.44 29.90 25.28
C GLY A 360 12.78 29.01 24.22
N ILE A 361 11.94 28.04 24.60
CA ILE A 361 11.18 27.15 23.70
C ILE A 361 9.78 26.89 24.28
N LEU A 362 8.76 26.85 23.43
CA LEU A 362 7.37 26.52 23.80
C LEU A 362 6.69 25.81 22.63
N THR A 363 5.95 24.74 22.90
CA THR A 363 5.01 24.14 21.93
C THR A 363 3.68 23.95 22.63
N GLU A 364 2.63 24.63 22.18
CA GLU A 364 1.28 24.54 22.75
C GLU A 364 0.20 24.68 21.67
N GLU A 365 -0.99 24.16 21.97
CA GLU A 365 -2.18 24.40 21.14
C GLU A 365 -2.82 25.74 21.55
N THR A 366 -3.03 26.62 20.58
CA THR A 366 -3.69 27.92 20.78
C THR A 366 -4.65 28.20 19.63
N ARG A 367 -5.17 29.43 19.54
CA ARG A 367 -6.07 29.86 18.47
C ARG A 367 -5.46 31.02 17.72
N PHE A 368 -5.52 30.94 16.40
CA PHE A 368 -5.23 32.05 15.50
C PHE A 368 -6.53 32.63 14.95
N ARG A 369 -6.49 33.90 14.57
CA ARG A 369 -7.61 34.62 13.98
C ARG A 369 -7.31 35.01 12.54
N ARG A 370 -8.18 34.63 11.61
CA ARG A 370 -8.10 35.04 10.19
C ARG A 370 -8.44 36.53 10.05
N LYS A 371 -8.08 37.13 8.91
CA LYS A 371 -8.40 38.54 8.56
C LYS A 371 -9.89 38.86 8.66
N GLU A 372 -10.75 37.90 8.34
CA GLU A 372 -12.22 38.00 8.43
C GLU A 372 -12.76 37.87 9.87
N GLY A 373 -11.90 37.60 10.86
CA GLY A 373 -12.25 37.52 12.28
C GLY A 373 -12.54 36.11 12.81
N THR A 374 -12.61 35.09 11.96
CA THR A 374 -12.85 33.70 12.40
C THR A 374 -11.63 33.12 13.10
N GLY A 375 -11.83 32.54 14.29
CA GLY A 375 -10.77 31.86 15.03
C GLY A 375 -10.66 30.37 14.68
N PHE A 376 -9.46 29.84 14.53
CA PHE A 376 -9.18 28.42 14.26
C PHE A 376 -8.03 27.90 15.13
N PRO A 377 -8.03 26.61 15.50
CA PRO A 377 -7.00 26.05 16.36
C PRO A 377 -5.69 25.83 15.61
N VAL A 378 -4.58 26.19 16.25
CA VAL A 378 -3.23 25.97 15.74
C VAL A 378 -2.34 25.31 16.80
N GLU A 379 -1.44 24.45 16.37
CA GLU A 379 -0.31 23.99 17.17
C GLU A 379 0.86 24.94 16.89
N LEU A 380 1.31 25.66 17.92
CA LEU A 380 2.30 26.71 17.79
C LEU A 380 3.59 26.32 18.49
N SER A 381 4.67 26.18 17.71
CA SER A 381 6.03 25.94 18.18
C SER A 381 6.87 27.20 18.08
N LEU A 382 7.42 27.64 19.19
CA LEU A 382 8.15 28.90 19.36
C LEU A 382 9.58 28.63 19.82
N ARG A 383 10.54 29.33 19.23
CA ARG A 383 11.96 29.27 19.61
C ARG A 383 12.59 30.65 19.60
N LEU A 384 13.31 30.97 20.67
CA LEU A 384 14.09 32.20 20.78
C LEU A 384 15.44 32.06 20.04
N VAL A 385 15.78 33.05 19.21
CA VAL A 385 17.03 33.10 18.45
C VAL A 385 17.67 34.49 18.59
N HIS A 386 18.98 34.53 18.74
CA HIS A 386 19.75 35.78 18.82
C HIS A 386 20.57 35.96 17.54
N SER A 387 20.50 37.14 16.92
CA SER A 387 21.28 37.48 15.73
C SER A 387 21.63 38.97 15.76
N GLU A 388 22.90 39.30 15.49
CA GLU A 388 23.40 40.69 15.39
C GLU A 388 23.03 41.60 16.59
N GLY A 389 22.96 41.02 17.79
CA GLY A 389 22.62 41.77 19.02
C GLY A 389 21.12 41.98 19.26
N ALA A 390 20.23 41.43 18.42
CA ALA A 390 18.79 41.46 18.60
C ALA A 390 18.21 40.05 18.86
N ALA A 391 17.12 40.00 19.64
CA ALA A 391 16.39 38.77 19.92
C ALA A 391 15.15 38.63 19.01
N TYR A 392 14.99 37.46 18.41
CA TYR A 392 13.92 37.11 17.49
C TYR A 392 13.20 35.85 17.97
N LEU A 393 11.88 35.83 17.76
CA LEU A 393 11.05 34.65 17.98
C LEU A 393 10.80 33.98 16.63
N VAL A 394 11.28 32.76 16.45
CA VAL A 394 10.90 31.93 15.31
C VAL A 394 9.69 31.10 15.71
N ALA A 395 8.61 31.27 14.98
CA ALA A 395 7.35 30.59 15.20
C ALA A 395 7.01 29.69 14.01
N VAL A 396 6.62 28.45 14.32
CA VAL A 396 6.05 27.51 13.37
C VAL A 396 4.63 27.22 13.85
N ALA A 397 3.64 27.52 13.01
CA ALA A 397 2.24 27.30 13.30
C ALA A 397 1.65 26.29 12.32
N ARG A 398 1.01 25.25 12.85
CA ARG A 398 0.29 24.24 12.08
C ARG A 398 -1.21 24.37 12.32
N ASP A 399 -1.99 24.48 11.25
CA ASP A 399 -3.45 24.41 11.34
C ASP A 399 -3.87 22.99 11.73
N ILE A 400 -4.50 22.87 12.89
CA ILE A 400 -4.97 21.58 13.43
C ILE A 400 -6.49 21.47 13.39
N SER A 401 -7.18 22.31 12.61
CA SER A 401 -8.65 22.29 12.48
C SER A 401 -9.15 20.93 12.03
N GLN A 402 -8.52 20.36 10.99
CA GLN A 402 -8.87 19.04 10.49
C GLN A 402 -8.60 17.94 11.54
N ARG A 403 -7.45 18.01 12.22
CA ARG A 403 -7.10 17.07 13.31
C ARG A 403 -8.14 17.10 14.43
N LYS A 404 -8.53 18.29 14.90
CA LYS A 404 -9.55 18.46 15.95
C LYS A 404 -10.92 17.96 15.50
N HIS A 405 -11.29 18.17 14.24
CA HIS A 405 -12.54 17.65 13.68
C HIS A 405 -12.54 16.11 13.60
N ASP A 406 -11.44 15.51 13.12
CA ASP A 406 -11.28 14.06 13.05
C ASP A 406 -11.25 13.42 14.44
N GLU A 407 -10.57 14.03 15.41
CA GLU A 407 -10.56 13.60 16.81
C GLU A 407 -11.97 13.63 17.44
N ALA A 408 -12.74 14.69 17.18
CA ALA A 408 -14.12 14.80 17.65
C ALA A 408 -15.02 13.74 17.02
N ARG A 409 -14.88 13.49 15.71
CA ARG A 409 -15.61 12.43 15.01
C ARG A 409 -15.28 11.05 15.55
N ILE A 410 -14.00 10.74 15.73
CA ILE A 410 -13.55 9.45 16.32
C ILE A 410 -14.07 9.29 17.74
N ARG A 411 -14.10 10.37 18.54
CA ARG A 411 -14.65 10.34 19.90
C ARG A 411 -16.13 10.00 19.88
N LEU A 412 -16.91 10.66 19.02
CA LEU A 412 -18.34 10.40 18.86
C LEU A 412 -18.62 8.96 18.40
N ASP A 413 -17.91 8.46 17.39
CA ASP A 413 -18.04 7.08 16.90
C ASP A 413 -17.69 6.05 17.99
N ARG A 414 -16.63 6.28 18.77
CA ARG A 414 -16.29 5.43 19.92
C ARG A 414 -17.38 5.43 20.99
N GLU A 415 -17.98 6.58 21.27
CA GLU A 415 -19.06 6.70 22.23
C GLU A 415 -20.33 5.98 21.73
N GLN A 416 -20.67 6.12 20.45
CA GLN A 416 -21.76 5.38 19.80
C GLN A 416 -21.55 3.86 19.90
N GLN A 417 -20.36 3.37 19.55
CA GLN A 417 -20.02 1.95 19.65
C GLN A 417 -20.08 1.44 21.09
N HIS A 418 -19.62 2.25 22.05
CA HIS A 418 -19.65 1.90 23.47
C HIS A 418 -21.09 1.71 23.97
N VAL A 419 -22.00 2.65 23.67
CA VAL A 419 -23.41 2.55 24.07
C VAL A 419 -24.10 1.36 23.39
N LEU A 420 -23.86 1.14 22.09
CA LEU A 420 -24.45 0.02 21.37
C LEU A 420 -24.01 -1.33 21.96
N ARG A 421 -22.74 -1.45 22.33
CA ARG A 421 -22.20 -2.63 23.00
C ARG A 421 -22.89 -2.87 24.35
N GLU A 422 -23.04 -1.84 25.18
CA GLU A 422 -23.75 -1.96 26.47
C GLU A 422 -25.20 -2.40 26.28
N ILE A 423 -25.92 -1.86 25.29
CA ILE A 423 -27.29 -2.26 24.98
C ILE A 423 -27.36 -3.75 24.59
N LEU A 424 -26.42 -4.23 23.78
CA LEU A 424 -26.34 -5.65 23.39
C LEU A 424 -25.99 -6.55 24.58
N GLU A 425 -25.05 -6.15 25.43
CA GLU A 425 -24.67 -6.88 26.66
C GLU A 425 -25.86 -7.00 27.62
N ILE A 426 -26.60 -5.90 27.84
CA ILE A 426 -27.84 -5.89 28.64
C ILE A 426 -28.89 -6.82 28.03
N GLY A 427 -29.00 -6.82 26.70
CA GLY A 427 -29.94 -7.65 25.95
C GLY A 427 -29.67 -9.15 26.06
N ILE A 428 -28.41 -9.55 26.18
CA ILE A 428 -27.99 -10.96 26.31
C ILE A 428 -27.97 -11.44 27.77
N GLY A 429 -27.84 -10.54 28.74
CA GLY A 429 -27.75 -10.89 30.15
C GLY A 429 -29.04 -11.49 30.75
N ASP A 430 -28.97 -11.85 32.03
CA ASP A 430 -30.07 -12.51 32.74
C ASP A 430 -31.25 -11.57 33.05
N GLY A 431 -32.43 -12.17 33.21
CA GLY A 431 -33.68 -11.51 33.63
C GLY A 431 -34.79 -11.56 32.58
N SER A 432 -35.99 -11.11 32.96
CA SER A 432 -37.14 -11.06 32.04
C SER A 432 -36.88 -10.11 30.87
N LEU A 433 -37.52 -10.36 29.73
CA LEU A 433 -37.46 -9.47 28.56
C LEU A 433 -37.77 -8.01 28.92
N GLU A 434 -38.80 -7.78 29.73
CA GLU A 434 -39.21 -6.45 30.19
C GLU A 434 -38.10 -5.76 30.98
N SER A 435 -37.43 -6.49 31.89
CA SER A 435 -36.31 -5.96 32.68
C SER A 435 -35.11 -5.60 31.79
N ARG A 436 -34.75 -6.47 30.84
CA ARG A 436 -33.65 -6.24 29.89
C ARG A 436 -33.90 -5.00 29.03
N LEU A 437 -35.05 -4.94 28.36
CA LEU A 437 -35.43 -3.79 27.54
C LEU A 437 -35.59 -2.50 28.38
N GLY A 438 -36.04 -2.61 29.63
CA GLY A 438 -36.12 -1.51 30.60
C GLY A 438 -34.78 -0.91 30.99
N ARG A 439 -33.72 -1.72 31.04
CA ARG A 439 -32.34 -1.26 31.23
C ARG A 439 -31.77 -0.65 29.94
N CYS A 440 -32.02 -1.26 28.78
CA CYS A 440 -31.57 -0.69 27.51
C CYS A 440 -32.17 0.70 27.25
N LEU A 441 -33.49 0.86 27.48
CA LEU A 441 -34.16 2.15 27.33
C LEU A 441 -33.62 3.20 28.31
N ALA A 442 -33.39 2.83 29.58
CA ALA A 442 -32.81 3.74 30.55
C ALA A 442 -31.41 4.21 30.10
N ARG A 443 -30.57 3.29 29.66
CA ARG A 443 -29.22 3.60 29.20
C ARG A 443 -29.22 4.53 27.99
N LEU A 444 -30.13 4.32 27.03
CA LEU A 444 -30.29 5.17 25.85
C LEU A 444 -30.70 6.61 26.20
N LEU A 445 -31.58 6.77 27.19
CA LEU A 445 -32.04 8.08 27.66
C LEU A 445 -30.97 8.85 28.45
N GLU A 446 -29.87 8.20 28.85
CA GLU A 446 -28.74 8.80 29.58
C GLU A 446 -27.57 9.21 28.66
N VAL A 447 -27.70 9.03 27.33
CA VAL A 447 -26.66 9.40 26.37
C VAL A 447 -26.58 10.92 26.25
N SER A 448 -25.44 11.49 26.63
CA SER A 448 -25.28 12.94 26.84
C SER A 448 -25.28 13.77 25.54
N TRP A 449 -24.83 13.19 24.43
CA TRP A 449 -24.78 13.87 23.13
C TRP A 449 -26.09 13.76 22.33
N LEU A 450 -27.03 12.91 22.75
CA LEU A 450 -28.37 12.83 22.18
C LEU A 450 -29.28 13.82 22.88
N THR A 451 -29.99 14.66 22.11
CA THR A 451 -30.95 15.61 22.69
C THR A 451 -32.31 14.95 22.86
N LEU A 452 -32.44 14.09 23.87
CA LEU A 452 -33.70 13.42 24.23
C LEU A 452 -34.31 14.03 25.49
N LEU A 453 -35.63 14.09 25.54
CA LEU A 453 -36.31 14.17 26.83
C LEU A 453 -36.11 12.83 27.55
N PRO A 454 -36.00 12.78 28.90
CA PRO A 454 -35.80 11.55 29.66
C PRO A 454 -37.10 10.72 29.69
N LYS A 455 -37.73 10.47 28.55
CA LYS A 455 -39.07 9.92 28.39
C LYS A 455 -39.13 9.10 27.10
N GLY A 456 -39.56 7.85 27.23
CA GLY A 456 -39.63 6.93 26.10
C GLY A 456 -40.32 5.61 26.45
N GLY A 457 -40.56 4.79 25.44
CA GLY A 457 -41.20 3.49 25.60
C GLY A 457 -40.85 2.52 24.49
N ILE A 458 -40.92 1.23 24.79
CA ILE A 458 -40.75 0.14 23.84
C ILE A 458 -42.08 -0.62 23.77
N PHE A 459 -42.60 -0.69 22.56
CA PHE A 459 -43.81 -1.42 22.22
C PHE A 459 -43.41 -2.71 21.52
N VAL A 460 -44.12 -3.80 21.84
CA VAL A 460 -43.98 -5.08 21.15
C VAL A 460 -45.23 -5.35 20.32
N ARG A 461 -45.04 -5.95 19.16
CA ARG A 461 -46.13 -6.31 18.26
C ARG A 461 -46.73 -7.66 18.64
N ASP A 462 -48.05 -7.71 18.71
CA ASP A 462 -48.86 -8.92 18.83
C ASP A 462 -49.96 -8.97 17.75
N THR A 463 -50.93 -9.88 17.87
CA THR A 463 -52.01 -10.06 16.89
C THR A 463 -53.02 -8.90 16.86
N GLU A 464 -53.09 -8.09 17.91
CA GLU A 464 -54.05 -6.97 18.04
C GLU A 464 -53.41 -5.61 17.71
N GLY A 465 -52.09 -5.55 17.51
CA GLY A 465 -51.35 -4.34 17.17
C GLY A 465 -50.07 -4.21 17.99
N LEU A 466 -49.80 -2.99 18.48
CA LEU A 466 -48.70 -2.71 19.39
C LEU A 466 -49.19 -2.71 20.84
N ARG A 467 -48.44 -3.38 21.72
CA ARG A 467 -48.64 -3.35 23.17
C ARG A 467 -47.44 -2.70 23.84
N LEU A 468 -47.69 -1.74 24.74
CA LEU A 468 -46.62 -1.13 25.53
C LEU A 468 -46.03 -2.18 26.48
N LEU A 469 -44.74 -2.49 26.32
CA LEU A 469 -44.03 -3.44 27.19
C LEU A 469 -43.21 -2.72 28.25
N VAL A 470 -42.46 -1.69 27.84
CA VAL A 470 -41.57 -0.95 28.72
C VAL A 470 -41.81 0.54 28.53
N ASN A 471 -41.79 1.31 29.62
CA ASN A 471 -41.80 2.77 29.56
C ASN A 471 -40.88 3.38 30.60
N ARG A 472 -40.43 4.61 30.34
CA ARG A 472 -39.73 5.47 31.28
C ARG A 472 -40.39 6.85 31.27
N ASN A 473 -40.76 7.31 32.47
CA ASN A 473 -41.37 8.62 32.71
C ASN A 473 -42.64 8.90 31.87
N PHE A 474 -43.43 7.86 31.56
CA PHE A 474 -44.77 8.04 31.01
C PHE A 474 -45.76 8.37 32.13
N SER A 475 -46.60 9.39 31.92
CA SER A 475 -47.67 9.71 32.85
C SER A 475 -48.73 8.59 32.88
N PRO A 476 -49.57 8.50 33.93
CA PRO A 476 -50.67 7.54 33.97
C PRO A 476 -51.58 7.60 32.74
N GLU A 477 -51.84 8.81 32.23
CA GLU A 477 -52.69 9.05 31.05
C GLU A 477 -52.06 8.46 29.78
N ILE A 478 -50.74 8.63 29.58
CA ILE A 478 -50.03 8.02 28.44
C ILE A 478 -50.02 6.51 28.57
N ARG A 479 -49.77 5.98 29.78
CA ARG A 479 -49.76 4.53 29.99
C ARG A 479 -51.13 3.90 29.71
N ALA A 480 -52.22 4.60 30.05
CA ALA A 480 -53.57 4.13 29.76
C ALA A 480 -53.92 4.28 28.27
N SER A 481 -53.71 5.46 27.69
CA SER A 481 -54.10 5.78 26.31
C SER A 481 -53.24 5.08 25.25
N CYS A 482 -51.96 4.83 25.55
CA CYS A 482 -51.02 4.11 24.69
C CYS A 482 -50.80 2.65 25.15
N ALA A 483 -51.61 2.08 26.05
CA ALA A 483 -51.42 0.69 26.49
C ALA A 483 -51.43 -0.29 25.30
N ARG A 484 -52.35 -0.03 24.35
CA ARG A 484 -52.44 -0.70 23.06
C ARG A 484 -52.64 0.33 21.95
N VAL A 485 -51.95 0.16 20.83
CA VAL A 485 -52.04 1.03 19.66
C VAL A 485 -52.24 0.17 18.41
N ALA A 486 -53.30 0.45 17.65
CA ALA A 486 -53.57 -0.25 16.40
C ALA A 486 -52.50 0.07 15.33
N MET A 487 -52.29 -0.85 14.39
CA MET A 487 -51.43 -0.61 13.22
C MET A 487 -51.96 0.60 12.42
N GLY A 488 -51.08 1.48 11.96
CA GLY A 488 -51.44 2.70 11.23
C GLY A 488 -52.03 3.83 12.09
N HIS A 489 -52.33 3.60 13.36
CA HIS A 489 -52.89 4.61 14.26
C HIS A 489 -51.81 5.31 15.09
N CYS A 490 -51.82 6.65 15.11
CA CYS A 490 -50.78 7.47 15.74
C CYS A 490 -49.39 7.27 15.09
N LEU A 491 -48.34 7.94 15.59
CA LEU A 491 -46.98 7.86 15.03
C LEU A 491 -46.37 6.46 15.20
N CYS A 492 -46.48 5.85 16.38
CA CYS A 492 -45.89 4.53 16.62
C CYS A 492 -46.60 3.42 15.81
N GLY A 493 -47.94 3.46 15.69
CA GLY A 493 -48.68 2.51 14.86
C GLY A 493 -48.36 2.64 13.37
N ARG A 494 -48.17 3.86 12.85
CA ARG A 494 -47.69 4.08 11.47
C ARG A 494 -46.25 3.60 11.26
N ALA A 495 -45.36 3.83 12.23
CA ALA A 495 -43.99 3.31 12.15
C ALA A 495 -43.98 1.78 12.10
N ALA A 496 -44.87 1.13 12.86
CA ALA A 496 -45.04 -0.32 12.82
C ALA A 496 -45.61 -0.84 11.50
N GLU A 497 -46.58 -0.13 10.90
CA GLU A 497 -47.21 -0.53 9.64
C GLU A 497 -46.28 -0.33 8.44
N THR A 498 -45.60 0.82 8.39
CA THR A 498 -44.72 1.18 7.27
C THR A 498 -43.33 0.56 7.37
N GLY A 499 -42.88 0.22 8.58
CA GLY A 499 -41.50 -0.22 8.83
C GLY A 499 -40.46 0.89 8.64
N ALA A 500 -40.89 2.16 8.56
CA ALA A 500 -40.02 3.33 8.42
C ALA A 500 -39.89 4.10 9.74
N THR A 501 -38.71 4.69 9.99
CA THR A 501 -38.49 5.62 11.09
C THR A 501 -39.33 6.88 10.88
N LEU A 502 -40.20 7.21 11.85
CA LEU A 502 -41.03 8.42 11.80
C LEU A 502 -40.52 9.47 12.78
N TYR A 503 -40.28 10.66 12.25
CA TYR A 503 -39.85 11.84 12.99
C TYR A 503 -40.96 12.90 12.99
N ALA A 504 -41.11 13.57 14.13
CA ALA A 504 -41.95 14.75 14.30
C ALA A 504 -41.23 15.77 15.21
N GLU A 505 -41.18 17.03 14.78
CA GLU A 505 -40.55 18.13 15.55
C GLU A 505 -41.44 18.65 16.70
N CYS A 506 -42.74 18.42 16.60
CA CYS A 506 -43.76 18.79 17.58
C CYS A 506 -44.95 17.81 17.52
N VAL A 507 -45.96 18.04 18.36
CA VAL A 507 -47.22 17.29 18.35
C VAL A 507 -48.05 17.76 17.17
N ASP A 508 -48.08 16.97 16.09
CA ASP A 508 -48.81 17.28 14.86
C ASP A 508 -50.08 16.41 14.67
N HIS A 509 -50.77 16.58 13.54
CA HIS A 509 -51.99 15.83 13.22
C HIS A 509 -51.80 14.30 13.18
N ARG A 510 -50.56 13.80 13.12
CA ARG A 510 -50.24 12.37 13.17
C ARG A 510 -50.17 11.85 14.61
N HIS A 511 -50.23 12.72 15.62
CA HIS A 511 -50.27 12.35 17.01
C HIS A 511 -51.73 12.19 17.49
N GLU A 512 -52.39 11.13 17.02
CA GLU A 512 -53.84 10.90 17.21
C GLU A 512 -54.25 10.59 18.66
N ILE A 513 -53.33 10.01 19.45
CA ILE A 513 -53.56 9.73 20.87
C ILE A 513 -53.14 10.95 21.68
N SER A 514 -54.10 11.76 22.13
CA SER A 514 -53.84 12.96 22.93
C SER A 514 -54.71 13.01 24.19
N TYR A 515 -54.28 13.76 25.21
CA TYR A 515 -55.02 13.96 26.46
C TYR A 515 -54.90 15.40 26.95
N GLY A 516 -55.85 15.82 27.80
CA GLY A 516 -55.86 17.17 28.36
C GLY A 516 -54.62 17.44 29.22
N GLY A 517 -53.84 18.47 28.87
CA GLY A 517 -52.60 18.83 29.56
C GLY A 517 -51.32 18.21 28.98
N MET A 518 -51.40 17.61 27.78
CA MET A 518 -50.21 17.18 27.04
C MET A 518 -49.33 18.40 26.69
N THR A 519 -48.09 18.42 27.16
CA THR A 519 -47.10 19.42 26.76
C THR A 519 -46.69 19.19 25.31
N GLU A 520 -46.37 20.25 24.58
CA GLU A 520 -45.80 20.12 23.24
C GLU A 520 -44.43 19.43 23.30
N HIS A 521 -44.12 18.54 22.34
CA HIS A 521 -42.88 17.77 22.23
C HIS A 521 -42.75 17.14 20.83
N GLY A 522 -41.54 16.75 20.45
CA GLY A 522 -41.28 15.97 19.24
C GLY A 522 -41.10 14.47 19.53
N HIS A 523 -40.92 13.67 18.47
CA HIS A 523 -40.69 12.23 18.57
C HIS A 523 -39.72 11.66 17.54
N TYR A 524 -39.00 10.63 17.95
CA TYR A 524 -38.56 9.54 17.08
C TYR A 524 -39.37 8.27 17.37
N ASN A 525 -39.97 7.67 16.34
CA ASN A 525 -40.63 6.38 16.40
C ASN A 525 -39.89 5.42 15.47
N LEU A 526 -39.11 4.53 16.06
CA LEU A 526 -38.16 3.65 15.37
C LEU A 526 -38.69 2.22 15.35
N PRO A 527 -38.95 1.62 14.18
CA PRO A 527 -39.43 0.25 14.08
C PRO A 527 -38.31 -0.75 14.38
N LEU A 528 -38.56 -1.64 15.34
CA LEU A 528 -37.67 -2.74 15.72
C LEU A 528 -37.82 -3.87 14.71
N LYS A 529 -36.94 -3.92 13.70
CA LYS A 529 -37.06 -4.85 12.55
C LYS A 529 -36.09 -6.01 12.64
N ALA A 530 -36.58 -7.22 12.38
CA ALA A 530 -35.72 -8.38 12.19
C ALA A 530 -36.27 -9.28 11.08
N GLY A 531 -35.42 -9.67 10.12
CA GLY A 531 -35.84 -10.55 9.01
C GLY A 531 -36.94 -9.98 8.10
N GLY A 532 -37.07 -8.65 8.02
CA GLY A 532 -38.14 -7.97 7.27
C GLY A 532 -39.47 -7.82 8.02
N GLU A 533 -39.60 -8.39 9.22
CA GLU A 533 -40.76 -8.22 10.09
C GLU A 533 -40.50 -7.09 11.12
N VAL A 534 -41.51 -6.25 11.36
CA VAL A 534 -41.51 -5.31 12.50
C VAL A 534 -42.00 -6.03 13.76
N LEU A 535 -41.09 -6.24 14.71
CA LEU A 535 -41.35 -6.92 15.99
C LEU A 535 -41.88 -5.97 17.07
N GLY A 536 -41.69 -4.66 16.89
CA GLY A 536 -42.04 -3.64 17.87
C GLY A 536 -41.64 -2.24 17.42
N VAL A 537 -41.81 -1.25 18.29
CA VAL A 537 -41.44 0.15 18.03
C VAL A 537 -40.81 0.75 19.28
N LEU A 538 -39.65 1.40 19.12
CA LEU A 538 -39.03 2.26 20.11
C LEU A 538 -39.54 3.70 19.91
N VAL A 539 -40.09 4.28 20.96
CA VAL A 539 -40.62 5.65 20.96
C VAL A 539 -39.78 6.50 21.91
N LEU A 540 -39.20 7.58 21.38
CA LEU A 540 -38.39 8.54 22.12
C LEU A 540 -38.97 9.95 21.97
N TYR A 541 -38.96 10.71 23.07
CA TYR A 541 -39.48 12.06 23.11
C TYR A 541 -38.36 13.07 22.91
N LEU A 542 -38.64 14.14 22.16
CA LEU A 542 -37.70 15.21 21.84
C LEU A 542 -38.22 16.55 22.37
N PRO A 543 -37.34 17.51 22.70
CA PRO A 543 -37.74 18.90 22.89
C PRO A 543 -38.44 19.45 21.64
N VAL A 544 -39.37 20.39 21.84
CA VAL A 544 -40.10 21.04 20.75
C VAL A 544 -39.13 21.73 19.80
N GLY A 545 -39.28 21.49 18.50
CA GLY A 545 -38.45 22.12 17.47
C GLY A 545 -37.03 21.57 17.36
N HIS A 546 -36.71 20.46 18.04
CA HIS A 546 -35.42 19.78 17.89
C HIS A 546 -35.24 19.31 16.44
N PRO A 547 -34.23 19.78 15.70
CA PRO A 547 -34.10 19.47 14.28
C PRO A 547 -33.79 17.99 14.03
N ARG A 548 -34.15 17.50 12.84
CA ARG A 548 -33.78 16.15 12.41
C ARG A 548 -32.28 16.10 12.08
N ILE A 549 -31.49 15.53 13.00
CA ILE A 549 -30.04 15.34 12.84
C ILE A 549 -29.78 13.93 12.31
N ALA A 550 -29.04 13.82 11.21
CA ALA A 550 -28.80 12.54 10.52
C ALA A 550 -28.02 11.56 11.40
N GLU A 551 -26.99 12.05 12.08
CA GLU A 551 -26.12 11.26 12.97
C GLU A 551 -26.89 10.66 14.15
N GLU A 552 -27.82 11.42 14.76
CA GLU A 552 -28.69 10.91 15.82
C GLU A 552 -29.60 9.82 15.28
N GLN A 553 -30.23 10.04 14.11
CA GLN A 553 -31.13 9.07 13.52
C GLN A 553 -30.40 7.75 13.17
N TYR A 554 -29.22 7.82 12.55
CA TYR A 554 -28.43 6.63 12.22
C TYR A 554 -28.08 5.81 13.46
N PHE A 555 -27.68 6.47 14.54
CA PHE A 555 -27.40 5.80 15.80
C PHE A 555 -28.66 5.17 16.42
N LEU A 556 -29.78 5.90 16.45
CA LEU A 556 -31.04 5.38 16.98
C LEU A 556 -31.55 4.20 16.16
N GLU A 557 -31.36 4.20 14.84
CA GLU A 557 -31.67 3.06 13.97
C GLU A 557 -30.78 1.85 14.29
N ALA A 558 -29.48 2.05 14.54
CA ALA A 558 -28.61 0.96 14.99
C ALA A 558 -29.04 0.39 16.36
N VAL A 559 -29.49 1.24 17.28
CA VAL A 559 -30.07 0.81 18.56
C VAL A 559 -31.38 0.05 18.34
N SER A 560 -32.23 0.51 17.42
CA SER A 560 -33.47 -0.18 17.02
C SER A 560 -33.18 -1.59 16.52
N ASP A 561 -32.18 -1.76 15.67
CA ASP A 561 -31.75 -3.07 15.16
C ASP A 561 -31.22 -3.98 16.27
N ALA A 562 -30.43 -3.44 17.21
CA ALA A 562 -29.96 -4.19 18.37
C ALA A 562 -31.11 -4.68 19.24
N LEU A 563 -32.08 -3.81 19.56
CA LEU A 563 -33.27 -4.18 20.34
C LEU A 563 -34.17 -5.18 19.59
N ALA A 564 -34.27 -5.07 18.27
CA ALA A 564 -34.97 -6.06 17.46
C ALA A 564 -34.30 -7.45 17.55
N GLY A 565 -32.97 -7.49 17.60
CA GLY A 565 -32.21 -8.72 17.88
C GLY A 565 -32.57 -9.37 19.20
N VAL A 566 -32.71 -8.56 20.28
CA VAL A 566 -33.14 -9.04 21.61
C VAL A 566 -34.55 -9.61 21.56
N LEU A 567 -35.51 -8.91 20.94
CA LEU A 567 -36.88 -9.37 20.79
C LEU A 567 -36.99 -10.67 19.99
N ARG A 568 -36.26 -10.77 18.87
CA ARG A 568 -36.25 -11.97 18.04
C ARG A 568 -35.74 -13.18 18.82
N ARG A 569 -34.67 -12.99 19.58
CA ARG A 569 -34.10 -14.06 20.41
C ARG A 569 -35.11 -14.56 21.44
N ASP A 570 -35.77 -13.66 22.14
CA ASP A 570 -36.79 -14.02 23.14
C ASP A 570 -37.96 -14.78 22.51
N ARG A 571 -38.44 -14.36 21.32
CA ARG A 571 -39.46 -15.11 20.56
C ARG A 571 -39.01 -16.52 20.19
N VAL A 572 -37.76 -16.69 19.76
CA VAL A 572 -37.22 -18.02 19.41
C VAL A 572 -37.11 -18.90 20.65
N GLU A 573 -36.58 -18.38 21.76
CA GLU A 573 -36.48 -19.11 23.03
C GLU A 573 -37.87 -19.54 23.54
N GLN A 574 -38.87 -18.65 23.47
CA GLN A 574 -40.26 -18.98 23.82
C GLN A 574 -40.86 -20.03 22.88
N ALA A 575 -40.61 -19.95 21.57
CA ALA A 575 -41.13 -20.92 20.61
C ALA A 575 -40.53 -22.33 20.82
N VAL A 576 -39.23 -22.42 21.14
CA VAL A 576 -38.58 -23.69 21.47
C VAL A 576 -39.18 -24.27 22.75
N SER A 577 -39.26 -23.48 23.83
CA SER A 577 -39.81 -23.94 25.11
C SER A 577 -41.29 -24.36 25.01
N ALA A 578 -42.09 -23.64 24.23
CA ALA A 578 -43.47 -24.01 23.96
C ALA A 578 -43.57 -25.34 23.21
N LYS A 579 -42.68 -25.59 22.24
CA LYS A 579 -42.66 -26.84 21.48
C LYS A 579 -42.22 -28.03 22.33
N GLU A 580 -41.22 -27.86 23.19
CA GLU A 580 -40.81 -28.89 24.16
C GLU A 580 -41.97 -29.26 25.09
N THR A 581 -42.67 -28.26 25.63
CA THR A 581 -43.84 -28.47 26.48
C THR A 581 -44.96 -29.20 25.74
N GLU A 582 -45.24 -28.84 24.48
CA GLU A 582 -46.23 -29.52 23.65
C GLU A 582 -45.88 -31.00 23.43
N ILE A 583 -44.61 -31.32 23.14
CA ILE A 583 -44.14 -32.70 22.95
C ILE A 583 -44.34 -33.51 24.24
N HIS A 584 -43.98 -32.96 25.40
CA HIS A 584 -44.19 -33.64 26.69
C HIS A 584 -45.67 -33.89 26.97
N LEU A 585 -46.55 -32.91 26.73
CA LEU A 585 -47.99 -33.07 26.90
C LEU A 585 -48.58 -34.14 25.97
N LEU A 586 -48.12 -34.21 24.72
CA LEU A 586 -48.56 -35.26 23.78
C LEU A 586 -48.17 -36.65 24.28
N LEU A 587 -46.93 -36.82 24.75
CA LEU A 587 -46.45 -38.09 25.30
C LEU A 587 -47.19 -38.49 26.58
N ASP A 588 -47.47 -37.54 27.47
CA ASP A 588 -48.20 -37.77 28.72
C ASP A 588 -49.70 -38.05 28.53
N SER A 589 -50.26 -37.70 27.37
CA SER A 589 -51.65 -38.01 27.02
C SER A 589 -51.86 -39.45 26.54
N THR A 590 -50.78 -40.19 26.26
CA THR A 590 -50.85 -41.58 25.83
C THR A 590 -51.08 -42.52 27.02
N ALA A 591 -51.91 -43.55 26.83
CA ALA A 591 -52.18 -44.54 27.88
C ALA A 591 -51.05 -45.60 28.02
N GLU A 592 -50.23 -45.73 26.99
CA GLU A 592 -49.09 -46.65 26.98
C GLU A 592 -47.88 -46.02 27.67
N ALA A 593 -47.06 -46.83 28.32
CA ALA A 593 -45.83 -46.35 28.91
C ALA A 593 -44.77 -46.15 27.81
N ILE A 594 -44.11 -44.99 27.79
CA ILE A 594 -43.13 -44.62 26.76
C ILE A 594 -41.86 -44.13 27.43
N PHE A 595 -40.71 -44.63 26.98
CA PHE A 595 -39.40 -44.06 27.27
C PHE A 595 -38.52 -43.98 26.02
N GLY A 596 -37.58 -43.05 26.03
CA GLY A 596 -36.52 -42.95 25.02
C GLY A 596 -35.15 -43.24 25.61
N VAL A 597 -34.26 -43.76 24.79
CA VAL A 597 -32.83 -43.95 25.12
C VAL A 597 -31.92 -43.37 24.05
N ASP A 598 -30.74 -42.93 24.44
CA ASP A 598 -29.65 -42.57 23.53
C ASP A 598 -28.87 -43.81 23.04
N ILE A 599 -27.82 -43.58 22.25
CA ILE A 599 -26.93 -44.65 21.74
C ILE A 599 -26.16 -45.39 22.85
N ASP A 600 -26.00 -44.78 24.02
CA ASP A 600 -25.32 -45.36 25.20
C ASP A 600 -26.34 -46.00 26.15
N CYS A 601 -27.57 -46.26 25.67
CA CYS A 601 -28.67 -46.89 26.41
C CYS A 601 -29.12 -46.11 27.66
N ARG A 602 -28.83 -44.80 27.74
CA ARG A 602 -29.26 -43.93 28.83
C ARG A 602 -30.62 -43.32 28.52
N CYS A 603 -31.48 -43.25 29.53
CA CYS A 603 -32.82 -42.72 29.36
C CYS A 603 -32.79 -41.22 29.02
N THR A 604 -33.44 -40.82 27.93
CA THR A 604 -33.50 -39.42 27.47
C THR A 604 -34.84 -38.75 27.76
N PHE A 605 -35.93 -39.53 27.83
CA PHE A 605 -37.24 -39.04 28.24
C PHE A 605 -38.11 -40.22 28.73
N VAL A 606 -39.11 -39.92 29.55
CA VAL A 606 -40.17 -40.84 29.97
C VAL A 606 -41.50 -40.09 30.00
N ASN A 607 -42.60 -40.77 29.68
CA ASN A 607 -43.93 -40.21 29.91
C ASN A 607 -44.48 -40.60 31.29
N ARG A 608 -45.57 -39.96 31.68
CA ARG A 608 -46.27 -40.21 32.94
C ARG A 608 -46.68 -41.67 33.14
N ALA A 609 -47.19 -42.33 32.11
CA ALA A 609 -47.62 -43.73 32.20
C ALA A 609 -46.45 -44.68 32.53
N CYS A 610 -45.24 -44.37 32.03
CA CYS A 610 -44.01 -45.11 32.36
C CYS A 610 -43.67 -45.02 33.85
N LEU A 611 -43.75 -43.83 34.44
CA LEU A 611 -43.50 -43.62 35.87
C LEU A 611 -44.52 -44.36 36.73
N GLU A 612 -45.81 -44.23 36.41
CA GLU A 612 -46.90 -44.87 37.15
C GLU A 612 -46.81 -46.40 37.10
N LEU A 613 -46.50 -46.97 35.93
CA LEU A 613 -46.44 -48.42 35.74
C LEU A 613 -45.20 -49.03 36.43
N LEU A 614 -44.04 -48.37 36.34
CA LEU A 614 -42.79 -48.83 36.96
C LEU A 614 -42.63 -48.41 38.43
N GLY A 615 -43.50 -47.55 38.94
CA GLY A 615 -43.50 -47.12 40.34
C GLY A 615 -42.39 -46.12 40.70
N TYR A 616 -41.97 -45.27 39.77
CA TYR A 616 -41.02 -44.19 40.02
C TYR A 616 -41.75 -42.88 40.35
N ASP A 617 -41.22 -42.10 41.28
CA ASP A 617 -41.88 -40.88 41.78
C ASP A 617 -41.63 -39.67 40.86
N SER A 618 -40.47 -39.63 40.19
CA SER A 618 -40.13 -38.58 39.24
C SER A 618 -39.30 -39.10 38.05
N ALA A 619 -39.37 -38.38 36.93
CA ALA A 619 -38.54 -38.66 35.76
C ALA A 619 -37.03 -38.55 36.04
N GLU A 620 -36.63 -37.71 37.00
CA GLU A 620 -35.22 -37.47 37.36
C GLU A 620 -34.51 -38.73 37.84
N GLU A 621 -35.25 -39.71 38.39
CA GLU A 621 -34.70 -41.00 38.82
C GLU A 621 -34.30 -41.91 37.64
N LEU A 622 -34.89 -41.68 36.46
CA LEU A 622 -34.65 -42.47 35.26
C LEU A 622 -33.75 -41.72 34.27
N LEU A 623 -33.98 -40.41 34.07
CA LEU A 623 -33.26 -39.59 33.10
C LEU A 623 -31.74 -39.64 33.29
N GLY A 624 -31.01 -39.84 32.20
CA GLY A 624 -29.54 -39.95 32.16
C GLY A 624 -28.97 -41.26 32.69
N HIS A 625 -29.78 -42.15 33.27
CA HIS A 625 -29.34 -43.43 33.82
C HIS A 625 -29.49 -44.56 32.78
N PRO A 626 -28.62 -45.59 32.84
CA PRO A 626 -28.71 -46.74 31.93
C PRO A 626 -30.00 -47.54 32.22
N ILE A 627 -30.99 -47.43 31.34
CA ILE A 627 -32.35 -47.87 31.63
C ILE A 627 -32.43 -49.40 31.84
N HIS A 628 -31.60 -50.16 31.12
CA HIS A 628 -31.53 -51.63 31.22
C HIS A 628 -31.21 -52.11 32.63
N GLN A 629 -30.30 -51.43 33.31
CA GLN A 629 -29.88 -51.79 34.67
C GLN A 629 -30.97 -51.49 35.70
N LEU A 630 -31.86 -50.55 35.40
CA LEU A 630 -32.94 -50.15 36.30
C LEU A 630 -34.17 -51.04 36.13
N ILE A 631 -34.57 -51.33 34.90
CA ILE A 631 -35.89 -51.92 34.63
C ILE A 631 -35.82 -53.28 33.91
N HIS A 632 -34.67 -53.73 33.41
CA HIS A 632 -34.59 -54.93 32.58
C HIS A 632 -33.33 -55.79 32.83
N HIS A 633 -32.76 -55.72 34.03
CA HIS A 633 -31.48 -56.33 34.38
C HIS A 633 -31.51 -57.87 34.52
N SER A 634 -32.70 -58.48 34.61
CA SER A 634 -32.89 -59.92 34.86
C SER A 634 -34.14 -60.45 34.16
N HIS A 635 -34.10 -61.73 33.78
CA HIS A 635 -35.28 -62.47 33.31
C HIS A 635 -36.25 -62.77 34.47
N ALA A 636 -37.46 -63.22 34.13
CA ALA A 636 -38.51 -63.54 35.11
C ALA A 636 -38.13 -64.66 36.11
N ASP A 637 -37.17 -65.52 35.77
CA ASP A 637 -36.63 -66.57 36.63
C ASP A 637 -35.48 -66.09 37.55
N GLY A 638 -35.13 -64.80 37.45
CA GLY A 638 -34.07 -64.16 38.24
C GLY A 638 -32.67 -64.30 37.64
N THR A 639 -32.50 -64.96 36.49
CA THR A 639 -31.20 -65.00 35.81
C THR A 639 -30.81 -63.61 35.25
N PRO A 640 -29.53 -63.21 35.28
CA PRO A 640 -29.11 -61.92 34.74
C PRO A 640 -29.39 -61.82 33.23
N TYR A 641 -29.90 -60.67 32.78
CA TYR A 641 -30.16 -60.41 31.37
C TYR A 641 -29.10 -59.45 30.81
N PRO A 642 -28.19 -59.89 29.91
CA PRO A 642 -27.18 -59.02 29.33
C PRO A 642 -27.77 -57.89 28.47
N GLU A 643 -27.23 -56.68 28.63
CA GLU A 643 -27.63 -55.51 27.85
C GLU A 643 -27.45 -55.71 26.35
N SER A 644 -26.42 -56.46 25.93
CA SER A 644 -26.14 -56.81 24.53
C SER A 644 -27.17 -57.72 23.87
N GLU A 645 -28.05 -58.34 24.66
CA GLU A 645 -29.09 -59.25 24.18
C GLU A 645 -30.48 -58.62 24.23
N CYS A 646 -30.62 -57.47 24.91
CA CYS A 646 -31.86 -56.76 25.14
C CYS A 646 -32.48 -56.19 23.85
N PRO A 647 -33.66 -56.68 23.42
CA PRO A 647 -34.37 -56.19 22.24
C PRO A 647 -34.91 -54.77 22.37
N ALA A 648 -35.01 -54.25 23.61
CA ALA A 648 -35.48 -52.89 23.86
C ALA A 648 -34.46 -51.82 23.45
N LEU A 649 -33.17 -52.16 23.35
CA LEU A 649 -32.08 -51.19 23.20
C LEU A 649 -31.53 -51.09 21.77
N PRO A 650 -31.03 -49.91 21.35
CA PRO A 650 -30.54 -49.68 19.99
C PRO A 650 -29.28 -50.48 19.65
N GLY A 651 -28.41 -50.78 20.62
CA GLY A 651 -27.11 -51.46 20.39
C GLY A 651 -27.22 -52.91 19.91
N THR A 652 -28.38 -53.54 20.05
CA THR A 652 -28.60 -54.97 19.74
C THR A 652 -29.21 -55.19 18.35
N SER A 653 -29.59 -54.10 17.66
CA SER A 653 -30.44 -54.13 16.46
C SER A 653 -30.12 -52.95 15.55
N LEU A 654 -29.30 -53.14 14.52
CA LEU A 654 -29.03 -52.11 13.51
C LEU A 654 -30.34 -51.78 12.74
N ARG A 655 -31.05 -50.72 13.16
CA ARG A 655 -32.20 -50.07 12.50
C ARG A 655 -33.52 -50.88 12.38
N GLU A 656 -33.64 -52.05 13.01
CA GLU A 656 -34.89 -52.83 12.97
C GLU A 656 -35.85 -52.50 14.11
N LYS A 657 -37.16 -52.51 13.82
CA LYS A 657 -38.21 -52.44 14.84
C LYS A 657 -38.37 -53.80 15.52
N ARG A 658 -38.54 -53.82 16.84
CA ARG A 658 -38.76 -55.05 17.61
C ARG A 658 -40.06 -55.02 18.39
N HIS A 659 -40.65 -56.19 18.58
CA HIS A 659 -41.85 -56.45 19.37
C HIS A 659 -41.61 -57.69 20.21
N VAL A 660 -41.89 -57.61 21.51
CA VAL A 660 -41.67 -58.70 22.48
C VAL A 660 -42.83 -58.72 23.49
N ASP A 661 -43.40 -59.90 23.75
CA ASP A 661 -44.53 -60.12 24.67
C ASP A 661 -44.24 -61.15 25.80
N THR A 662 -43.03 -61.70 25.81
CA THR A 662 -42.60 -62.74 26.74
C THR A 662 -41.83 -62.23 27.96
N GLU A 663 -41.43 -60.97 27.98
CA GLU A 663 -40.48 -60.42 28.96
C GLU A 663 -41.16 -59.72 30.15
N VAL A 664 -40.33 -59.34 31.12
CA VAL A 664 -40.75 -58.60 32.32
C VAL A 664 -39.90 -57.34 32.46
N PHE A 665 -40.53 -56.26 32.90
CA PHE A 665 -39.82 -55.10 33.43
C PHE A 665 -39.92 -55.06 34.95
N TRP A 666 -38.89 -54.53 35.59
CA TRP A 666 -38.77 -54.44 37.03
C TRP A 666 -39.18 -53.05 37.50
N ARG A 667 -40.06 -53.03 38.51
CA ARG A 667 -40.46 -51.80 39.19
C ARG A 667 -39.38 -51.35 40.18
N LYS A 668 -39.44 -50.09 40.60
CA LYS A 668 -38.57 -49.51 41.64
C LYS A 668 -38.56 -50.32 42.95
N ASP A 669 -39.69 -50.95 43.31
CA ASP A 669 -39.82 -51.78 44.50
C ASP A 669 -39.25 -53.21 44.36
N GLY A 670 -38.73 -53.55 43.17
CA GLY A 670 -38.17 -54.87 42.85
C GLY A 670 -39.22 -55.91 42.43
N SER A 671 -40.49 -55.54 42.26
CA SER A 671 -41.49 -56.43 41.68
C SER A 671 -41.37 -56.50 40.15
N ALA A 672 -41.46 -57.69 39.59
CA ALA A 672 -41.50 -57.87 38.13
C ALA A 672 -42.94 -57.66 37.62
N VAL A 673 -43.07 -56.95 36.50
CA VAL A 673 -44.31 -56.84 35.72
C VAL A 673 -44.13 -57.47 34.35
N PRO A 674 -45.00 -58.40 33.93
CA PRO A 674 -44.98 -58.89 32.56
C PRO A 674 -45.39 -57.76 31.61
N VAL A 675 -44.55 -57.52 30.61
CA VAL A 675 -44.75 -56.44 29.64
C VAL A 675 -44.84 -57.00 28.23
N GLU A 676 -45.59 -56.28 27.40
CA GLU A 676 -45.48 -56.34 25.96
C GLU A 676 -44.96 -54.98 25.48
N TYR A 677 -43.89 -54.97 24.68
CA TYR A 677 -43.23 -53.73 24.28
C TYR A 677 -42.78 -53.72 22.82
N TRP A 678 -42.65 -52.50 22.29
CA TRP A 678 -42.12 -52.22 20.96
C TRP A 678 -40.95 -51.27 21.05
N SER A 679 -39.81 -51.63 20.46
CA SER A 679 -38.64 -50.75 20.33
C SER A 679 -38.50 -50.26 18.90
N HIS A 680 -38.43 -48.93 18.76
CA HIS A 680 -38.34 -48.22 17.49
C HIS A 680 -37.05 -47.38 17.45
N PRO A 681 -36.09 -47.66 16.54
CA PRO A 681 -34.88 -46.87 16.44
C PRO A 681 -35.18 -45.45 15.93
N VAL A 682 -34.53 -44.45 16.54
CA VAL A 682 -34.59 -43.05 16.13
C VAL A 682 -33.37 -42.73 15.29
N VAL A 683 -33.61 -42.29 14.05
CA VAL A 683 -32.55 -41.95 13.08
C VAL A 683 -32.69 -40.47 12.72
N GLN A 684 -31.60 -39.72 12.87
CA GLN A 684 -31.49 -38.32 12.46
C GLN A 684 -30.34 -38.20 11.45
N ASP A 685 -30.61 -37.63 10.28
CA ASP A 685 -29.63 -37.47 9.20
C ASP A 685 -28.88 -38.76 8.84
N GLU A 686 -29.60 -39.89 8.74
CA GLU A 686 -29.04 -41.24 8.51
C GLU A 686 -28.15 -41.78 9.65
N VAL A 687 -28.07 -41.11 10.79
CA VAL A 687 -27.34 -41.58 11.98
C VAL A 687 -28.33 -42.08 13.02
N LEU A 688 -28.10 -43.29 13.54
CA LEU A 688 -28.85 -43.82 14.67
C LEU A 688 -28.50 -42.99 15.92
N VAL A 689 -29.49 -42.33 16.51
CA VAL A 689 -29.30 -41.46 17.69
C VAL A 689 -29.88 -42.07 18.97
N GLY A 690 -30.69 -43.12 18.86
CA GLY A 690 -31.32 -43.76 20.01
C GLY A 690 -32.46 -44.70 19.64
N ALA A 691 -33.34 -44.97 20.60
CA ALA A 691 -34.59 -45.71 20.39
C ALA A 691 -35.73 -45.17 21.28
N VAL A 692 -36.96 -45.31 20.81
CA VAL A 692 -38.19 -45.08 21.58
C VAL A 692 -38.83 -46.43 21.84
N VAL A 693 -39.12 -46.72 23.11
CA VAL A 693 -39.76 -47.95 23.56
C VAL A 693 -41.15 -47.63 24.10
N THR A 694 -42.17 -48.28 23.57
CA THR A 694 -43.53 -48.26 24.12
C THR A 694 -43.85 -49.60 24.75
N PHE A 695 -44.55 -49.63 25.87
CA PHE A 695 -44.89 -50.87 26.56
C PHE A 695 -46.17 -50.80 27.37
N ILE A 696 -46.78 -51.97 27.58
CA ILE A 696 -48.03 -52.15 28.32
C ILE A 696 -47.93 -53.31 29.32
N ASP A 697 -48.67 -53.21 30.43
CA ASP A 697 -48.80 -54.29 31.43
C ASP A 697 -49.77 -55.37 30.91
N VAL A 698 -49.29 -56.60 30.78
CA VAL A 698 -50.08 -57.76 30.32
C VAL A 698 -50.44 -58.75 31.42
N SER A 699 -50.34 -58.34 32.70
CA SER A 699 -50.61 -59.18 33.88
C SER A 699 -52.03 -59.77 33.86
N GLN A 700 -53.04 -58.94 33.58
CA GLN A 700 -54.44 -59.39 33.56
C GLN A 700 -54.71 -60.38 32.41
N ARG A 701 -54.09 -60.14 31.24
CA ARG A 701 -54.20 -61.03 30.07
C ARG A 701 -53.60 -62.39 30.41
N LYS A 702 -52.36 -62.43 30.89
CA LYS A 702 -51.66 -63.67 31.27
C LYS A 702 -52.37 -64.43 32.41
N ALA A 703 -52.90 -63.72 33.40
CA ALA A 703 -53.64 -64.36 34.51
C ALA A 703 -54.97 -64.99 34.06
N SER A 704 -55.68 -64.36 33.12
CA SER A 704 -56.91 -64.91 32.55
C SER A 704 -56.64 -66.16 31.70
N GLU A 705 -55.59 -66.13 30.90
CA GLU A 705 -55.14 -67.27 30.10
C GLU A 705 -54.77 -68.47 30.97
N GLU A 706 -54.02 -68.25 32.06
CA GLU A 706 -53.62 -69.34 32.98
C GLU A 706 -54.83 -69.90 33.75
N LYS A 707 -55.80 -69.07 34.15
CA LYS A 707 -57.04 -69.53 34.78
C LYS A 707 -57.86 -70.42 33.84
N LEU A 708 -58.02 -70.02 32.58
CA LEU A 708 -58.71 -70.83 31.57
C LEU A 708 -58.00 -72.16 31.33
N ARG A 709 -56.66 -72.12 31.23
CA ARG A 709 -55.82 -73.31 31.08
C ARG A 709 -55.92 -74.25 32.27
N LEU A 710 -55.99 -73.73 33.51
CA LEU A 710 -56.15 -74.54 34.71
C LEU A 710 -57.55 -75.15 34.81
N ALA A 711 -58.60 -74.40 34.49
CA ALA A 711 -59.97 -74.90 34.47
C ALA A 711 -60.11 -76.08 33.51
N ALA A 712 -59.61 -75.96 32.27
CA ALA A 712 -59.62 -77.05 31.29
C ALA A 712 -58.92 -78.33 31.81
N LYS A 713 -57.78 -78.19 32.50
CA LYS A 713 -57.05 -79.34 33.07
C LYS A 713 -57.79 -80.03 34.22
N VAL A 714 -58.57 -79.30 35.00
CA VAL A 714 -59.36 -79.87 36.12
C VAL A 714 -60.54 -80.67 35.56
N PHE A 715 -61.25 -80.15 34.55
CA PHE A 715 -62.37 -80.84 33.92
C PHE A 715 -61.98 -82.18 33.26
N ASP A 716 -60.80 -82.27 32.64
CA ASP A 716 -60.33 -83.51 31.99
C ASP A 716 -59.93 -84.65 32.95
N ASN A 717 -59.66 -84.34 34.22
CA ASN A 717 -59.14 -85.31 35.21
C ASN A 717 -60.17 -85.71 36.28
N THR A 718 -61.44 -85.36 36.16
CA THR A 718 -62.47 -85.83 37.10
C THR A 718 -62.72 -87.34 36.92
N LEU A 719 -62.99 -88.05 38.02
CA LEU A 719 -63.31 -89.48 38.02
C LEU A 719 -64.80 -89.77 37.75
N GLU A 720 -65.65 -88.75 37.87
CA GLU A 720 -67.08 -88.79 37.55
C GLU A 720 -67.28 -88.53 36.06
N GLY A 721 -68.18 -89.29 35.43
CA GLY A 721 -68.58 -89.11 34.04
C GLY A 721 -69.34 -87.80 33.89
N VAL A 722 -68.82 -86.90 33.07
CA VAL A 722 -69.47 -85.62 32.73
C VAL A 722 -69.92 -85.68 31.28
N MET A 723 -71.16 -85.29 31.04
CA MET A 723 -71.79 -85.20 29.73
C MET A 723 -72.51 -83.86 29.61
N VAL A 724 -72.29 -83.14 28.52
CA VAL A 724 -72.98 -81.87 28.24
C VAL A 724 -73.76 -82.02 26.95
N THR A 725 -75.03 -81.58 26.94
CA THR A 725 -75.89 -81.60 25.75
C THR A 725 -76.32 -80.19 25.34
N ASP A 726 -76.83 -80.05 24.11
CA ASP A 726 -77.63 -78.88 23.72
C ASP A 726 -79.02 -78.90 24.39
N ALA A 727 -79.84 -77.88 24.08
CA ALA A 727 -81.20 -77.75 24.59
C ALA A 727 -82.15 -78.86 24.09
N GLU A 728 -81.86 -79.47 22.93
CA GLU A 728 -82.57 -80.61 22.35
C GLU A 728 -82.03 -81.98 22.84
N SER A 729 -81.10 -81.99 23.80
CA SER A 729 -80.46 -83.17 24.39
C SER A 729 -79.51 -83.96 23.46
N HIS A 730 -78.93 -83.33 22.44
CA HIS A 730 -77.80 -83.92 21.70
C HIS A 730 -76.49 -83.68 22.45
N ILE A 731 -75.71 -84.73 22.65
CA ILE A 731 -74.44 -84.71 23.37
C ILE A 731 -73.43 -83.86 22.58
N LEU A 732 -72.95 -82.79 23.20
CA LEU A 732 -71.93 -81.89 22.66
C LEU A 732 -70.54 -82.24 23.17
N PHE A 733 -70.45 -82.77 24.38
CA PHE A 733 -69.18 -83.08 25.04
C PHE A 733 -69.35 -84.21 26.05
N VAL A 734 -68.32 -85.03 26.18
CA VAL A 734 -68.16 -86.00 27.27
C VAL A 734 -66.72 -85.98 27.76
N ASN A 735 -66.50 -86.08 29.08
CA ASN A 735 -65.15 -86.14 29.61
C ASN A 735 -64.54 -87.56 29.50
N ARG A 736 -63.27 -87.70 29.88
CA ARG A 736 -62.57 -88.98 29.85
C ARG A 736 -63.20 -90.04 30.78
N ALA A 737 -63.72 -89.64 31.93
CA ALA A 737 -64.38 -90.58 32.84
C ALA A 737 -65.66 -91.17 32.25
N PHE A 738 -66.47 -90.37 31.53
CA PHE A 738 -67.63 -90.88 30.79
C PHE A 738 -67.22 -92.02 29.85
N THR A 739 -66.15 -91.81 29.08
CA THR A 739 -65.63 -92.83 28.15
C THR A 739 -65.18 -94.09 28.89
N THR A 740 -64.60 -93.92 30.08
CA THR A 740 -64.10 -95.02 30.91
C THR A 740 -65.24 -95.82 31.55
N ILE A 741 -66.28 -95.14 32.05
CA ILE A 741 -67.43 -95.75 32.74
C ILE A 741 -68.35 -96.45 31.73
N THR A 742 -68.69 -95.77 30.63
CA THR A 742 -69.66 -96.27 29.65
C THR A 742 -69.04 -97.20 28.59
N GLY A 743 -67.73 -97.09 28.38
CA GLY A 743 -66.98 -97.80 27.33
C GLY A 743 -67.17 -97.22 25.92
N HIS A 744 -67.92 -96.14 25.76
CA HIS A 744 -68.11 -95.45 24.48
C HIS A 744 -67.12 -94.32 24.30
N SER A 745 -66.46 -94.23 23.13
CA SER A 745 -65.57 -93.10 22.86
C SER A 745 -66.36 -91.84 22.57
N GLU A 746 -65.78 -90.67 22.85
CA GLU A 746 -66.37 -89.35 22.56
C GLU A 746 -66.96 -89.29 21.13
N SER A 747 -66.16 -89.64 20.12
CA SER A 747 -66.58 -89.65 18.71
C SER A 747 -67.78 -90.55 18.39
N GLU A 748 -68.09 -91.54 19.23
CA GLU A 748 -69.26 -92.42 19.04
C GLU A 748 -70.54 -91.84 19.62
N VAL A 749 -70.45 -90.91 20.57
CA VAL A 749 -71.60 -90.38 21.32
C VAL A 749 -71.91 -88.93 21.00
N ILE A 750 -70.95 -88.13 20.53
CA ILE A 750 -71.22 -86.76 20.09
C ILE A 750 -72.33 -86.73 19.03
N GLY A 751 -73.30 -85.85 19.22
CA GLY A 751 -74.48 -85.67 18.37
C GLY A 751 -75.61 -86.67 18.60
N LYS A 752 -75.43 -87.69 19.46
CA LYS A 752 -76.50 -88.61 19.88
C LYS A 752 -77.21 -88.08 21.13
N THR A 753 -78.35 -88.65 21.46
CA THR A 753 -79.04 -88.34 22.72
C THR A 753 -78.65 -89.33 23.82
N PRO A 754 -78.73 -88.95 25.13
CA PRO A 754 -78.44 -89.85 26.26
C PRO A 754 -79.25 -91.15 26.26
N HIS A 755 -80.38 -91.18 25.53
CA HIS A 755 -81.15 -92.40 25.27
C HIS A 755 -80.30 -93.53 24.64
N TYR A 756 -79.17 -93.19 24.02
CA TYR A 756 -78.20 -94.15 23.52
C TYR A 756 -77.64 -95.09 24.61
N LEU A 757 -77.64 -94.66 25.89
CA LEU A 757 -77.22 -95.46 27.04
C LEU A 757 -78.38 -96.23 27.70
N ASN A 758 -79.60 -96.14 27.18
CA ASN A 758 -80.80 -96.66 27.84
C ASN A 758 -80.76 -98.20 28.01
N SER A 759 -81.03 -98.67 29.23
CA SER A 759 -81.14 -100.10 29.55
C SER A 759 -82.50 -100.71 29.20
N GLY A 760 -83.56 -99.91 29.10
CA GLY A 760 -84.96 -100.34 28.94
C GLY A 760 -85.67 -100.70 30.26
N ARG A 761 -85.01 -100.52 31.42
CA ARG A 761 -85.62 -100.77 32.75
C ARG A 761 -86.65 -99.74 33.17
N HIS A 762 -86.44 -98.49 32.78
CA HIS A 762 -87.32 -97.37 33.14
C HIS A 762 -88.34 -97.15 32.02
N ASP A 763 -89.60 -96.94 32.40
CA ASP A 763 -90.68 -96.71 31.45
C ASP A 763 -90.77 -95.24 31.02
N ASP A 764 -91.63 -94.94 30.04
CA ASP A 764 -91.82 -93.57 29.58
C ASP A 764 -92.39 -92.65 30.67
N ALA A 765 -93.04 -93.19 31.71
CA ALA A 765 -93.55 -92.40 32.82
C ALA A 765 -92.42 -91.86 33.70
N PHE A 766 -91.40 -92.68 33.97
CA PHE A 766 -90.19 -92.25 34.66
C PHE A 766 -89.48 -91.09 33.94
N TYR A 767 -89.22 -91.21 32.64
CA TYR A 767 -88.53 -90.15 31.89
C TYR A 767 -89.36 -88.86 31.78
N ARG A 768 -90.69 -88.96 31.66
CA ARG A 768 -91.57 -87.77 31.71
C ARG A 768 -91.48 -87.06 33.05
N GLU A 769 -91.39 -87.80 34.14
CA GLU A 769 -91.24 -87.24 35.48
C GLU A 769 -89.89 -86.54 35.66
N LEU A 770 -88.80 -87.20 35.24
CA LEU A 770 -87.45 -86.64 35.25
C LEU A 770 -87.40 -85.30 34.50
N TRP A 771 -87.91 -85.26 33.26
CA TRP A 771 -87.89 -84.03 32.46
C TRP A 771 -88.80 -82.94 33.02
N ARG A 772 -89.92 -83.32 33.66
CA ARG A 772 -90.77 -82.37 34.38
C ARG A 772 -90.01 -81.74 35.55
N GLU A 773 -89.30 -82.54 36.35
CA GLU A 773 -88.55 -82.05 37.50
C GLU A 773 -87.43 -81.08 37.07
N ILE A 774 -86.71 -81.39 35.98
CA ILE A 774 -85.71 -80.48 35.41
C ILE A 774 -86.36 -79.17 34.94
N ALA A 775 -87.53 -79.23 34.30
CA ALA A 775 -88.23 -78.05 33.80
C ALA A 775 -88.79 -77.16 34.93
N GLU A 776 -89.22 -77.75 36.05
CA GLU A 776 -89.78 -77.03 37.20
C GLU A 776 -88.70 -76.52 38.17
N ASN A 777 -87.67 -77.33 38.44
CA ASN A 777 -86.69 -77.09 39.50
C ASN A 777 -85.29 -76.72 38.98
N GLY A 778 -85.05 -76.76 37.67
CA GLY A 778 -83.75 -76.47 37.06
C GLY A 778 -82.73 -77.61 37.12
N GLY A 779 -83.09 -78.76 37.71
CA GLY A 779 -82.23 -79.93 37.80
C GLY A 779 -82.97 -81.17 38.32
N TRP A 780 -82.30 -82.32 38.24
CA TRP A 780 -82.79 -83.62 38.70
C TRP A 780 -81.63 -84.45 39.25
N GLN A 781 -81.88 -85.22 40.29
CA GLN A 781 -80.90 -86.17 40.84
C GLN A 781 -81.58 -87.49 41.18
N GLY A 782 -80.98 -88.60 40.75
CA GLY A 782 -81.49 -89.92 41.11
C GLY A 782 -80.69 -91.06 40.51
N GLU A 783 -81.08 -92.27 40.90
CA GLU A 783 -80.50 -93.49 40.34
C GLU A 783 -81.15 -93.82 39.00
N ILE A 784 -80.34 -93.90 37.94
CA ILE A 784 -80.76 -94.38 36.61
C ILE A 784 -79.98 -95.64 36.27
N TRP A 785 -80.61 -96.54 35.52
CA TRP A 785 -79.98 -97.77 35.06
C TRP A 785 -79.68 -97.64 33.57
N ASN A 786 -78.39 -97.66 33.24
CA ASN A 786 -77.90 -97.55 31.87
C ASN A 786 -77.21 -98.84 31.44
N ARG A 787 -76.95 -98.95 30.14
CA ARG A 787 -76.26 -100.07 29.51
C ARG A 787 -74.94 -99.58 28.92
N ASN A 788 -73.85 -100.22 29.30
CA ASN A 788 -72.53 -99.90 28.74
C ASN A 788 -72.35 -100.51 27.33
N LYS A 789 -71.25 -100.19 26.65
CA LYS A 789 -70.94 -100.72 25.30
C LYS A 789 -70.85 -102.25 25.24
N ALA A 790 -70.49 -102.91 26.34
CA ALA A 790 -70.43 -104.37 26.43
C ALA A 790 -71.81 -105.02 26.62
N GLY A 791 -72.86 -104.22 26.81
CA GLY A 791 -74.23 -104.67 27.00
C GLY A 791 -74.64 -104.90 28.46
N GLU A 792 -73.74 -104.64 29.42
CA GLU A 792 -73.98 -104.80 30.85
C GLU A 792 -74.82 -103.63 31.39
N GLU A 793 -75.83 -103.95 32.20
CA GLU A 793 -76.65 -102.95 32.88
C GLU A 793 -76.00 -102.55 34.20
N TYR A 794 -75.84 -101.25 34.42
CA TYR A 794 -75.25 -100.70 35.65
C TYR A 794 -76.13 -99.56 36.19
N PRO A 795 -76.27 -99.45 37.53
CA PRO A 795 -76.85 -98.26 38.14
C PRO A 795 -75.81 -97.14 38.14
N GLU A 796 -76.25 -95.93 37.83
CA GLU A 796 -75.49 -94.71 38.05
C GLU A 796 -76.34 -93.72 38.84
N TRP A 797 -75.69 -92.96 39.71
CA TRP A 797 -76.34 -91.85 40.40
C TRP A 797 -76.12 -90.59 39.57
N LEU A 798 -77.12 -90.22 38.77
CA LEU A 798 -77.00 -89.14 37.80
C LEU A 798 -77.58 -87.85 38.37
N SER A 799 -76.79 -86.78 38.29
CA SER A 799 -77.24 -85.40 38.51
C SER A 799 -77.30 -84.67 37.18
N ILE A 800 -78.48 -84.14 36.82
CA ILE A 800 -78.70 -83.32 35.63
C ILE A 800 -79.00 -81.89 36.07
N SER A 801 -78.36 -80.91 35.46
CA SER A 801 -78.62 -79.49 35.69
C SER A 801 -78.82 -78.75 34.38
N ALA A 802 -79.84 -77.89 34.32
CA ALA A 802 -80.14 -77.05 33.18
C ALA A 802 -79.38 -75.72 33.28
N MET A 803 -78.58 -75.41 32.27
CA MET A 803 -77.87 -74.15 32.13
C MET A 803 -78.70 -73.18 31.29
N HIS A 804 -78.83 -71.94 31.75
CA HIS A 804 -79.64 -70.91 31.10
C HIS A 804 -78.77 -69.78 30.56
N ASP A 805 -79.19 -69.15 29.45
CA ASP A 805 -78.62 -67.88 29.00
C ASP A 805 -79.14 -66.70 29.84
N ASP A 806 -78.60 -65.49 29.58
CA ASP A 806 -79.02 -64.24 30.24
C ASP A 806 -80.52 -63.90 30.04
N SER A 807 -81.20 -64.57 29.10
CA SER A 807 -82.63 -64.43 28.85
C SER A 807 -83.50 -65.49 29.55
N GLY A 808 -82.89 -66.37 30.35
CA GLY A 808 -83.57 -67.43 31.09
C GLY A 808 -83.99 -68.62 30.23
N ARG A 809 -83.47 -68.76 29.00
CA ARG A 809 -83.72 -69.92 28.15
C ARG A 809 -82.67 -70.98 28.40
N VAL A 810 -83.06 -72.25 28.47
CA VAL A 810 -82.12 -73.37 28.58
C VAL A 810 -81.25 -73.41 27.33
N VAL A 811 -79.93 -73.39 27.52
CA VAL A 811 -78.94 -73.54 26.45
C VAL A 811 -78.29 -74.91 26.44
N ASN A 812 -78.12 -75.53 27.61
CA ASN A 812 -77.44 -76.82 27.75
C ASN A 812 -77.97 -77.60 28.96
N TYR A 813 -77.84 -78.92 28.91
CA TYR A 813 -77.94 -79.77 30.11
C TYR A 813 -76.58 -80.36 30.45
N VAL A 814 -76.23 -80.39 31.73
CA VAL A 814 -75.01 -81.00 32.25
C VAL A 814 -75.39 -82.19 33.11
N GLY A 815 -74.98 -83.39 32.70
CA GLY A 815 -75.09 -84.63 33.45
C GLY A 815 -73.76 -85.00 34.10
N VAL A 816 -73.77 -85.34 35.39
CA VAL A 816 -72.61 -85.83 36.15
C VAL A 816 -72.98 -87.13 36.88
N PHE A 817 -72.19 -88.19 36.74
CA PHE A 817 -72.47 -89.52 37.32
C PHE A 817 -71.22 -90.36 37.66
#